data_AF-A0A401NGG9-F1
#
_entry.id   AF-A0A401NGG9-F1
#
_cell.length_a   1.000
_cell.length_b   1.000
_cell.length_c   1.000
_cell.angle_alpha   90.00
_cell.angle_beta   90.00
_cell.angle_gamma   90.00
#
_symmetry.space_group_name_H-M   'P 1'
#
loop_
_entity.id
_entity.type
_entity.pdbx_description
1 polymer ?
#
loop_
_entity_poly.entity_id
_entity_poly.type
_entity_poly.pdbx_seq_one_letter_code
_entity_poly.pdbx_strand_id
1 'polypeptide(L)'
;PVIPDTLSAVSVPQTLNKVEGDSLELSCEVSKQTSQHTHVAVAWYLQKGDQNLKVISLTRDFILRSGESYRQRQASGDVRLDKIGVTSFKLTIYQLQAFDQGEFYCEAREWIQDPDRSWFTIATKRTGKTMVNIKATDKNFSVQLENERRTFTAGDTMELRCVIEAQNIQDRYFSVLWIFNGTPIANIGRNAVPTVKVEYTTRDHLGYVRFTKETDTTYLLKIYHVQLEDSGKYHCRATEHEKTVTGEFIARHTNKSTKVLINVQPIKSSLSTTVTSNTTKVLEGNSLQFTCDVRSAIRNHSRLSVTWQLINKQKQATDIISLEQDGTQVIGAQYRKRVANGDLRLTKERSDSFMLQLHNSVMLDDGEYVCTVAEWIMNVGGDWQQIGEKSAHIVAMVTPLETGFSVTAITRTPSVIYNNAFELQCFIRPTYPSRVSVSVTWKFQPAGSRNNYDIITFAHDTSITWGDKATDFTNKTMVIKTTSNNVRLVISKASDLEAGKYQCIAELWHQNQMGQWVRKTSKSSNILEVKVKPPDCRLKVNQVKRNIIVKENDNIDLGCTITDQTRPDSQFSVQWYVHKSLEKDDKLILISNRDCVVEYKNWLGRDKRKERLQTAKPLSGHYTLVLLKADIDDGGKYYCHVEEWLLNPNNIWYKVGENVSGLTTVTVQRPESNLQTVKTEKSITVPEDSQIQLDCNISNRTNLDSQLSMVWYAQRTLEQDRHPILRLNRNSVFEYGSPEDNSESLRDRLQFEKMTNDLYSLILQKASTSDSGNYFCSVEEWLLDPNDVWYKLGEDQSGLTTVTVQQPEFKMQVDKTELNISIPEKDLFQLSCNVTHRTQDNSQFAVSWFAWKVKEGVDQKETILKIDHYSVFGFDVSLEGAEGMNDRLQLERPSNGLYSLTVRNIASSDTGNYYCHVEEWIQNANNIWYKLGEDESGLIMVNVQDRGSSLQEAICSNDALFYFIFFYPFPIFGILLIAILLTRYKTLNSQKKSDGKNGVPLLWIKEPAVTYSPTSLEPPDFRIGPGSLG
;
A
#
# COMPACT_ATOMS: atom_id res chain seq x y z
N PRO A 1 -174.64 72.53 -19.87
CA PRO A 1 -173.54 71.97 -20.71
C PRO A 1 -172.64 71.08 -19.85
N VAL A 2 -172.22 69.91 -20.34
CA VAL A 2 -171.35 68.99 -19.57
C VAL A 2 -169.90 69.44 -19.72
N ILE A 3 -169.17 69.55 -18.60
CA ILE A 3 -167.75 69.91 -18.58
C ILE A 3 -166.94 68.62 -18.84
N PRO A 4 -166.02 68.59 -19.81
CA PRO A 4 -165.16 67.43 -20.02
C PRO A 4 -164.11 67.32 -18.91
N ASP A 5 -163.87 66.10 -18.41
CA ASP A 5 -162.79 65.80 -17.49
C ASP A 5 -161.44 65.86 -18.22
N THR A 6 -160.65 66.88 -17.91
CA THR A 6 -159.31 67.10 -18.48
C THR A 6 -158.20 67.01 -17.43
N LEU A 7 -158.53 66.58 -16.20
CA LEU A 7 -157.57 66.49 -15.11
C LEU A 7 -156.66 65.28 -15.31
N SER A 8 -155.35 65.46 -15.10
CA SER A 8 -154.37 64.39 -15.02
C SER A 8 -153.48 64.56 -13.80
N ALA A 9 -153.08 63.44 -13.20
CA ALA A 9 -152.14 63.40 -12.07
C ALA A 9 -151.18 62.22 -12.27
N VAL A 10 -149.87 62.48 -12.24
CA VAL A 10 -148.82 61.48 -12.49
C VAL A 10 -147.73 61.59 -11.41
N SER A 11 -147.32 60.45 -10.86
CA SER A 11 -146.12 60.28 -10.02
C SER A 11 -145.47 58.98 -10.45
N VAL A 12 -144.14 58.93 -10.45
CA VAL A 12 -143.38 57.71 -10.81
C VAL A 12 -143.56 56.66 -9.71
N PRO A 13 -144.08 55.46 -10.02
CA PRO A 13 -144.14 54.34 -9.08
C PRO A 13 -142.75 53.72 -8.91
N GLN A 14 -142.28 53.56 -7.67
CA GLN A 14 -140.99 52.93 -7.37
C GLN A 14 -141.00 52.22 -6.00
N THR A 15 -139.93 51.46 -5.71
CA THR A 15 -139.70 50.86 -4.39
C THR A 15 -138.38 51.39 -3.83
N LEU A 16 -138.44 52.03 -2.67
CA LEU A 16 -137.30 52.65 -2.01
C LEU A 16 -136.95 51.90 -0.73
N ASN A 17 -135.69 51.51 -0.58
CA ASN A 17 -135.15 50.94 0.66
C ASN A 17 -134.32 52.01 1.37
N LYS A 18 -134.55 52.19 2.67
CA LYS A 18 -133.98 53.26 3.50
C LYS A 18 -133.51 52.72 4.85
N VAL A 19 -132.67 53.48 5.54
CA VAL A 19 -132.26 53.23 6.93
C VAL A 19 -133.03 54.18 7.84
N GLU A 20 -133.32 53.76 9.08
CA GLU A 20 -133.97 54.64 10.06
C GLU A 20 -133.15 55.91 10.30
N GLY A 21 -133.79 57.08 10.17
CA GLY A 21 -133.14 58.40 10.19
C GLY A 21 -132.88 59.04 8.81
N ASP A 22 -133.01 58.30 7.71
CA ASP A 22 -132.89 58.85 6.33
C ASP A 22 -133.96 59.92 6.00
N SER A 23 -133.88 60.52 4.81
CA SER A 23 -134.95 61.35 4.22
C SER A 23 -135.59 60.71 2.97
N LEU A 24 -136.83 61.10 2.68
CA LEU A 24 -137.65 60.70 1.52
C LEU A 24 -138.18 61.94 0.79
N GLU A 25 -138.12 61.92 -0.55
CA GLU A 25 -138.77 62.92 -1.40
C GLU A 25 -139.56 62.24 -2.52
N LEU A 26 -140.77 62.74 -2.82
CA LEU A 26 -141.68 62.21 -3.85
C LEU A 26 -142.38 63.37 -4.59
N SER A 27 -142.49 63.30 -5.91
CA SER A 27 -143.04 64.39 -6.75
C SER A 27 -144.26 63.94 -7.57
N CYS A 28 -145.25 64.83 -7.67
CA CYS A 28 -146.51 64.62 -8.39
C CYS A 28 -146.75 65.77 -9.38
N GLU A 29 -146.90 65.45 -10.66
CA GLU A 29 -147.30 66.37 -11.71
C GLU A 29 -148.82 66.33 -11.88
N VAL A 30 -149.46 67.49 -11.81
CA VAL A 30 -150.91 67.65 -11.94
C VAL A 30 -151.23 68.73 -12.96
N SER A 31 -151.95 68.37 -14.03
CA SER A 31 -152.33 69.31 -15.09
C SER A 31 -153.81 69.18 -15.47
N LYS A 32 -154.38 70.27 -15.99
CA LYS A 32 -155.77 70.40 -16.45
C LYS A 32 -155.82 71.25 -17.72
N GLN A 33 -156.86 71.08 -18.53
CA GLN A 33 -157.12 71.89 -19.74
C GLN A 33 -158.54 72.48 -19.78
N THR A 34 -159.25 72.46 -18.65
CA THR A 34 -160.61 73.02 -18.50
C THR A 34 -160.61 74.51 -18.82
N SER A 35 -161.45 74.92 -19.77
CA SER A 35 -161.57 76.31 -20.25
C SER A 35 -162.29 77.27 -19.29
N GLN A 36 -162.86 76.74 -18.21
CA GLN A 36 -163.54 77.48 -17.15
C GLN A 36 -162.60 77.73 -15.96
N HIS A 37 -162.88 78.74 -15.14
CA HIS A 37 -162.01 79.11 -14.02
C HIS A 37 -162.14 78.12 -12.84
N THR A 38 -161.33 77.07 -12.88
CA THR A 38 -161.29 76.00 -11.88
C THR A 38 -160.00 76.04 -11.03
N HIS A 39 -160.10 75.58 -9.79
CA HIS A 39 -158.97 75.47 -8.86
C HIS A 39 -158.55 74.01 -8.67
N VAL A 40 -157.27 73.76 -8.39
CA VAL A 40 -156.72 72.42 -8.15
C VAL A 40 -156.29 72.28 -6.69
N ALA A 41 -156.73 71.21 -6.04
CA ALA A 41 -156.26 70.77 -4.73
C ALA A 41 -155.42 69.49 -4.89
N VAL A 42 -154.34 69.35 -4.12
CA VAL A 42 -153.43 68.19 -4.20
C VAL A 42 -153.16 67.63 -2.81
N ALA A 43 -153.26 66.31 -2.65
CA ALA A 43 -153.13 65.63 -1.37
C ALA A 43 -152.28 64.37 -1.48
N TRP A 44 -151.25 64.25 -0.64
CA TRP A 44 -150.49 63.02 -0.48
C TRP A 44 -151.10 62.13 0.59
N TYR A 45 -151.15 60.84 0.29
CA TYR A 45 -151.66 59.76 1.14
C TYR A 45 -150.59 58.68 1.30
N LEU A 46 -150.55 58.05 2.47
CA LEU A 46 -149.78 56.87 2.81
C LEU A 46 -150.75 55.73 3.09
N GLN A 47 -150.75 54.73 2.22
CA GLN A 47 -151.53 53.52 2.38
C GLN A 47 -150.71 52.42 3.08
N LYS A 48 -151.33 51.79 4.08
CA LYS A 48 -150.80 50.69 4.89
C LYS A 48 -151.89 49.60 4.99
N GLY A 49 -151.85 48.63 4.07
CA GLY A 49 -152.98 47.71 3.87
C GLY A 49 -154.24 48.49 3.52
N ASP A 50 -155.33 48.28 4.26
CA ASP A 50 -156.60 49.00 4.06
C ASP A 50 -156.63 50.41 4.69
N GLN A 51 -155.67 50.76 5.55
CA GLN A 51 -155.60 52.10 6.14
C GLN A 51 -154.99 53.09 5.15
N ASN A 52 -155.74 54.16 4.85
CA ASN A 52 -155.33 55.19 3.90
C ASN A 52 -155.17 56.56 4.60
N LEU A 53 -153.98 56.80 5.16
CA LEU A 53 -153.68 57.98 5.97
C LEU A 53 -153.36 59.18 5.06
N LYS A 54 -154.05 60.31 5.24
CA LYS A 54 -153.58 61.57 4.64
C LYS A 54 -152.26 61.97 5.30
N VAL A 55 -151.24 62.28 4.49
CA VAL A 55 -149.97 62.83 4.98
C VAL A 55 -150.09 64.34 5.06
N ILE A 56 -150.33 64.98 3.93
CA ILE A 56 -150.37 66.44 3.79
C ILE A 56 -151.11 66.83 2.50
N SER A 57 -151.79 67.98 2.49
CA SER A 57 -152.56 68.44 1.34
C SER A 57 -152.66 69.95 1.24
N LEU A 58 -152.64 70.45 0.01
CA LEU A 58 -152.92 71.83 -0.36
C LEU A 58 -154.37 71.93 -0.85
N THR A 59 -155.19 72.77 -0.22
CA THR A 59 -156.59 72.98 -0.67
C THR A 59 -156.65 73.82 -1.95
N ARG A 60 -157.83 73.88 -2.57
CA ARG A 60 -158.12 74.72 -3.74
C ARG A 60 -157.82 76.21 -3.50
N ASP A 61 -157.88 76.62 -2.24
CA ASP A 61 -157.65 77.98 -1.74
C ASP A 61 -156.18 78.21 -1.33
N PHE A 62 -155.27 77.30 -1.76
CA PHE A 62 -153.84 77.26 -1.46
C PHE A 62 -153.49 77.12 0.05
N ILE A 63 -154.43 76.67 0.89
CA ILE A 63 -154.19 76.45 2.32
C ILE A 63 -153.53 75.08 2.52
N LEU A 64 -152.35 75.05 3.11
CA LEU A 64 -151.66 73.82 3.50
C LEU A 64 -152.29 73.20 4.76
N ARG A 65 -152.56 71.90 4.72
CA ARG A 65 -153.17 71.12 5.82
C ARG A 65 -152.54 69.73 5.91
N SER A 66 -151.92 69.41 7.04
CA SER A 66 -151.48 68.05 7.37
C SER A 66 -152.68 67.09 7.55
N GLY A 67 -152.43 65.79 7.49
CA GLY A 67 -153.29 64.81 8.17
C GLY A 67 -153.02 64.77 9.69
N GLU A 68 -153.84 64.02 10.42
CA GLU A 68 -153.79 63.95 11.89
C GLU A 68 -152.44 63.40 12.40
N SER A 69 -152.07 62.19 11.93
CA SER A 69 -150.84 61.50 12.29
C SER A 69 -149.55 62.23 11.91
N TYR A 70 -149.65 63.26 11.06
CA TYR A 70 -148.52 64.05 10.56
C TYR A 70 -148.54 65.51 11.03
N ARG A 71 -149.52 65.93 11.85
CA ARG A 71 -149.63 67.34 12.31
C ARG A 71 -148.39 67.82 13.05
N GLN A 72 -147.90 67.05 14.01
CA GLN A 72 -146.73 67.44 14.80
C GLN A 72 -145.45 67.51 13.95
N ARG A 73 -145.26 66.55 13.02
CA ARG A 73 -144.10 66.51 12.11
C ARG A 73 -144.17 67.56 11.00
N GLN A 74 -145.36 68.04 10.63
CA GLN A 74 -145.49 69.22 9.77
C GLN A 74 -145.14 70.50 10.55
N ALA A 75 -145.51 70.59 11.83
CA ALA A 75 -145.20 71.74 12.69
C ALA A 75 -143.71 71.87 13.06
N SER A 76 -142.98 70.76 13.20
CA SER A 76 -141.50 70.77 13.34
C SER A 76 -140.76 71.03 12.02
N GLY A 77 -141.44 70.91 10.88
CA GLY A 77 -140.84 71.04 9.55
C GLY A 77 -140.29 69.74 8.96
N ASP A 78 -140.41 68.62 9.67
CA ASP A 78 -140.00 67.28 9.18
C ASP A 78 -140.84 66.79 8.00
N VAL A 79 -142.09 67.26 7.84
CA VAL A 79 -142.97 66.90 6.71
C VAL A 79 -143.47 68.15 5.99
N ARG A 80 -143.20 68.22 4.68
CA ARG A 80 -143.45 69.40 3.84
C ARG A 80 -144.08 69.01 2.50
N LEU A 81 -144.84 69.96 1.92
CA LEU A 81 -145.42 69.85 0.58
C LEU A 81 -145.19 71.18 -0.15
N ASP A 82 -144.24 71.19 -1.09
CA ASP A 82 -143.82 72.38 -1.80
C ASP A 82 -144.33 72.35 -3.26
N LYS A 83 -145.00 73.43 -3.70
CA LYS A 83 -145.46 73.58 -5.10
C LYS A 83 -144.32 74.16 -5.96
N ILE A 84 -143.43 73.29 -6.41
CA ILE A 84 -142.19 73.64 -7.13
C ILE A 84 -142.40 74.12 -8.57
N GLY A 85 -143.56 73.87 -9.20
CA GLY A 85 -143.82 74.30 -10.57
C GLY A 85 -145.28 74.70 -10.80
N VAL A 86 -145.65 74.99 -12.06
CA VAL A 86 -147.05 75.25 -12.44
C VAL A 86 -147.91 74.02 -12.14
N THR A 87 -147.42 72.85 -12.53
CA THR A 87 -148.04 71.52 -12.37
C THR A 87 -147.43 70.68 -11.23
N SER A 88 -146.22 71.02 -10.77
CA SER A 88 -145.39 70.15 -9.93
C SER A 88 -145.56 70.38 -8.42
N PHE A 89 -145.72 69.30 -7.66
CA PHE A 89 -145.89 69.28 -6.20
C PHE A 89 -145.01 68.19 -5.55
N LYS A 90 -144.10 68.57 -4.65
CA LYS A 90 -143.18 67.64 -3.97
C LYS A 90 -143.52 67.45 -2.50
N LEU A 91 -143.68 66.20 -2.06
CA LEU A 91 -143.66 65.78 -0.66
C LEU A 91 -142.21 65.51 -0.24
N THR A 92 -141.80 66.06 0.90
CA THR A 92 -140.55 65.67 1.58
C THR A 92 -140.84 65.24 3.02
N ILE A 93 -140.20 64.16 3.45
CA ILE A 93 -140.22 63.64 4.82
C ILE A 93 -138.77 63.48 5.30
N TYR A 94 -138.40 64.20 6.35
CA TYR A 94 -137.12 64.06 7.07
C TYR A 94 -137.26 63.12 8.27
N GLN A 95 -136.12 62.55 8.69
CA GLN A 95 -136.02 61.59 9.79
C GLN A 95 -137.05 60.46 9.66
N LEU A 96 -136.90 59.63 8.64
CA LEU A 96 -137.74 58.46 8.39
C LEU A 96 -137.74 57.53 9.61
N GLN A 97 -138.90 57.42 10.21
CA GLN A 97 -139.17 56.51 11.33
C GLN A 97 -139.72 55.19 10.76
N ALA A 98 -139.60 54.07 11.48
CA ALA A 98 -140.26 52.83 11.08
C ALA A 98 -141.79 52.98 10.81
N PHE A 99 -142.44 54.01 11.36
CA PHE A 99 -143.83 54.37 11.04
C PHE A 99 -144.05 54.86 9.59
N ASP A 100 -143.06 55.41 8.89
CA ASP A 100 -143.24 55.97 7.53
C ASP A 100 -143.25 54.89 6.44
N GLN A 101 -143.04 53.62 6.79
CA GLN A 101 -143.09 52.49 5.85
C GLN A 101 -144.51 52.25 5.30
N GLY A 102 -144.61 52.05 3.99
CA GLY A 102 -145.87 51.81 3.27
C GLY A 102 -145.87 52.38 1.84
N GLU A 103 -147.06 52.51 1.26
CA GLU A 103 -147.26 52.97 -0.12
C GLU A 103 -147.75 54.43 -0.19
N PHE A 104 -146.91 55.34 -0.69
CA PHE A 104 -147.27 56.75 -0.89
C PHE A 104 -147.89 57.00 -2.27
N TYR A 105 -148.96 57.80 -2.36
CA TYR A 105 -149.50 58.29 -3.63
C TYR A 105 -150.13 59.69 -3.50
N CYS A 106 -150.33 60.33 -4.64
CA CYS A 106 -150.88 61.68 -4.77
C CYS A 106 -152.32 61.60 -5.33
N GLU A 107 -153.23 62.39 -4.75
CA GLU A 107 -154.59 62.60 -5.24
C GLU A 107 -154.77 64.08 -5.61
N ALA A 108 -155.12 64.33 -6.87
CA ALA A 108 -155.50 65.64 -7.37
C ALA A 108 -157.02 65.76 -7.48
N ARG A 109 -157.58 66.93 -7.12
CA ARG A 109 -159.00 67.24 -7.32
C ARG A 109 -159.15 68.61 -7.98
N GLU A 110 -159.96 68.67 -9.02
CA GLU A 110 -160.31 69.92 -9.69
C GLU A 110 -161.70 70.38 -9.23
N TRP A 111 -161.78 71.65 -8.84
CA TRP A 111 -162.95 72.29 -8.26
C TRP A 111 -163.43 73.45 -9.14
N ILE A 112 -164.73 73.53 -9.38
CA ILE A 112 -165.38 74.72 -9.94
C ILE A 112 -166.24 75.41 -8.88
N GLN A 113 -166.39 76.72 -9.00
CA GLN A 113 -167.36 77.49 -8.24
C GLN A 113 -168.61 77.70 -9.10
N ASP A 114 -169.78 77.33 -8.59
CA ASP A 114 -171.06 77.57 -9.27
C ASP A 114 -171.54 79.03 -9.00
N PRO A 115 -172.48 79.60 -9.78
CA PRO A 115 -172.88 81.01 -9.64
C PRO A 115 -173.44 81.41 -8.26
N ASP A 116 -173.93 80.44 -7.47
CA ASP A 116 -174.38 80.64 -6.08
C ASP A 116 -173.21 80.77 -5.07
N ARG A 117 -171.97 80.66 -5.55
CA ARG A 117 -170.69 80.63 -4.82
C ARG A 117 -170.37 79.33 -4.08
N SER A 118 -171.20 78.30 -4.20
CA SER A 118 -170.86 76.94 -3.75
C SER A 118 -169.76 76.34 -4.63
N TRP A 119 -169.08 75.29 -4.14
CA TRP A 119 -167.91 74.70 -4.80
C TRP A 119 -168.05 73.19 -4.93
N PHE A 120 -167.93 72.68 -6.15
CA PHE A 120 -168.04 71.24 -6.46
C PHE A 120 -166.76 70.70 -7.09
N THR A 121 -166.41 69.45 -6.78
CA THR A 121 -165.37 68.71 -7.50
C THR A 121 -165.90 68.26 -8.85
N ILE A 122 -165.29 68.73 -9.94
CA ILE A 122 -165.63 68.28 -11.31
C ILE A 122 -164.80 67.08 -11.75
N ALA A 123 -163.59 66.91 -11.20
CA ALA A 123 -162.71 65.79 -11.49
C ALA A 123 -161.86 65.40 -10.26
N THR A 124 -161.43 64.14 -10.21
CA THR A 124 -160.47 63.64 -9.21
C THR A 124 -159.64 62.53 -9.84
N LYS A 125 -158.31 62.60 -9.68
CA LYS A 125 -157.34 61.62 -10.20
C LYS A 125 -156.37 61.21 -9.11
N ARG A 126 -155.88 59.97 -9.19
CA ARG A 126 -154.83 59.43 -8.30
C ARG A 126 -153.65 58.96 -9.13
N THR A 127 -152.46 59.15 -8.61
CA THR A 127 -151.23 58.62 -9.21
C THR A 127 -151.07 57.12 -8.93
N GLY A 128 -150.10 56.49 -9.61
CA GLY A 128 -149.52 55.26 -9.09
C GLY A 128 -148.84 55.47 -7.72
N LYS A 129 -148.55 54.36 -7.04
CA LYS A 129 -148.02 54.33 -5.67
C LYS A 129 -146.52 54.07 -5.63
N THR A 130 -145.85 54.54 -4.58
CA THR A 130 -144.43 54.27 -4.30
C THR A 130 -144.25 53.64 -2.93
N MET A 131 -143.64 52.45 -2.90
CA MET A 131 -143.37 51.67 -1.69
C MET A 131 -142.08 52.17 -1.01
N VAL A 132 -142.07 52.27 0.32
CA VAL A 132 -140.90 52.65 1.12
C VAL A 132 -140.68 51.67 2.26
N ASN A 133 -139.49 51.06 2.35
CA ASN A 133 -139.07 50.08 3.36
C ASN A 133 -137.91 50.63 4.23
N ILE A 134 -137.86 50.30 5.52
CA ILE A 134 -136.91 50.90 6.49
C ILE A 134 -136.16 49.81 7.31
N LYS A 135 -134.86 50.02 7.63
CA LYS A 135 -133.96 49.05 8.31
C LYS A 135 -133.12 49.67 9.46
N ALA A 136 -132.73 48.85 10.45
CA ALA A 136 -131.97 49.24 11.67
C ALA A 136 -130.49 48.72 11.73
N THR A 137 -129.75 49.01 12.83
CA THR A 137 -128.25 48.93 12.93
C THR A 137 -127.73 48.49 14.32
N ASP A 138 -126.50 47.91 14.42
CA ASP A 138 -125.90 47.28 15.64
C ASP A 138 -124.35 47.53 15.78
N LYS A 139 -123.69 47.25 16.93
CA LYS A 139 -122.30 47.69 17.29
C LYS A 139 -121.48 46.74 18.25
N ASN A 140 -120.25 46.28 17.89
CA ASN A 140 -119.32 45.50 18.79
C ASN A 140 -117.79 45.60 18.45
N PHE A 141 -116.85 45.03 19.26
CA PHE A 141 -115.36 44.96 19.01
C PHE A 141 -114.56 43.88 19.82
N SER A 142 -113.32 43.52 19.42
CA SER A 142 -112.38 42.56 20.09
C SER A 142 -110.94 43.08 20.32
N VAL A 143 -110.12 42.35 21.10
CA VAL A 143 -108.74 42.73 21.53
C VAL A 143 -107.80 41.52 21.59
N GLN A 144 -106.59 41.64 21.03
CA GLN A 144 -105.55 40.60 20.99
C GLN A 144 -104.20 41.10 21.55
N LEU A 145 -103.25 40.19 21.82
CA LEU A 145 -101.88 40.52 22.20
C LEU A 145 -100.88 39.64 21.41
N GLU A 146 -100.00 40.29 20.66
CA GLU A 146 -98.96 39.70 19.83
C GLU A 146 -97.58 39.79 20.50
N ASN A 147 -96.75 38.77 20.27
CA ASN A 147 -95.37 38.68 20.79
C ASN A 147 -94.51 37.86 19.80
N GLU A 148 -93.28 38.27 19.52
CA GLU A 148 -92.37 37.49 18.64
C GLU A 148 -91.82 36.24 19.35
N ARG A 149 -91.24 36.44 20.55
CA ARG A 149 -90.61 35.39 21.37
C ARG A 149 -91.13 35.43 22.80
N ARG A 150 -91.04 34.30 23.51
CA ARG A 150 -91.48 34.15 24.93
C ARG A 150 -90.36 33.82 25.90
N THR A 151 -89.18 33.51 25.39
CA THR A 151 -87.96 33.27 26.18
C THR A 151 -86.91 34.30 25.79
N PHE A 152 -86.31 34.92 26.80
CA PHE A 152 -85.29 35.95 26.69
C PHE A 152 -84.09 35.59 27.59
N THR A 153 -82.92 36.16 27.31
CA THR A 153 -81.77 36.15 28.22
C THR A 153 -81.71 37.48 28.96
N ALA A 154 -81.25 37.52 30.20
CA ALA A 154 -81.04 38.77 30.92
C ALA A 154 -80.16 39.74 30.09
N GLY A 155 -80.61 40.98 29.90
CA GLY A 155 -79.99 41.98 29.02
C GLY A 155 -80.59 42.09 27.60
N ASP A 156 -81.46 41.16 27.18
CA ASP A 156 -82.21 41.24 25.91
C ASP A 156 -83.16 42.46 25.83
N THR A 157 -83.68 42.73 24.63
CA THR A 157 -84.85 43.60 24.43
C THR A 157 -86.11 42.78 24.10
N MET A 158 -87.25 43.14 24.72
CA MET A 158 -88.58 42.54 24.54
C MET A 158 -89.56 43.55 23.92
N GLU A 159 -90.44 43.06 23.04
CA GLU A 159 -91.59 43.79 22.51
C GLU A 159 -92.89 42.98 22.66
N LEU A 160 -93.98 43.68 22.98
CA LEU A 160 -95.35 43.15 23.07
C LEU A 160 -96.30 44.16 22.43
N ARG A 161 -97.22 43.70 21.57
CA ARG A 161 -98.15 44.57 20.81
C ARG A 161 -99.60 44.22 21.12
N CYS A 162 -100.37 45.19 21.60
CA CYS A 162 -101.80 45.06 21.86
C CYS A 162 -102.58 45.57 20.66
N VAL A 163 -103.44 44.74 20.08
CA VAL A 163 -104.15 45.00 18.81
C VAL A 163 -105.66 44.97 19.04
N ILE A 164 -106.40 45.91 18.47
CA ILE A 164 -107.85 46.06 18.59
C ILE A 164 -108.51 45.87 17.23
N GLU A 165 -109.57 45.07 17.18
CA GLU A 165 -110.30 44.77 15.93
C GLU A 165 -111.74 45.29 16.06
N ALA A 166 -112.14 46.17 15.14
CA ALA A 166 -113.41 46.91 15.22
C ALA A 166 -113.91 47.31 13.82
N GLN A 167 -115.23 47.36 13.65
CA GLN A 167 -115.86 48.06 12.52
C GLN A 167 -115.98 49.56 12.81
N ASN A 168 -115.97 50.39 11.76
CA ASN A 168 -116.08 51.86 11.80
C ASN A 168 -115.06 52.57 12.71
N ILE A 169 -113.79 52.19 12.60
CA ILE A 169 -112.68 52.67 13.47
C ILE A 169 -112.57 54.21 13.53
N GLN A 170 -112.85 54.93 12.44
CA GLN A 170 -112.68 56.39 12.37
C GLN A 170 -113.54 57.18 13.37
N ASP A 171 -114.70 56.63 13.76
CA ASP A 171 -115.64 57.24 14.70
C ASP A 171 -115.53 56.66 16.13
N ARG A 172 -114.53 55.81 16.39
CA ARG A 172 -114.38 55.03 17.63
C ARG A 172 -113.05 55.34 18.32
N TYR A 173 -113.06 55.40 19.65
CA TYR A 173 -111.89 55.83 20.41
C TYR A 173 -111.53 54.83 21.51
N PHE A 174 -110.28 54.37 21.52
CA PHE A 174 -109.80 53.37 22.46
C PHE A 174 -108.70 53.91 23.39
N SER A 175 -108.67 53.37 24.61
CA SER A 175 -107.54 53.50 25.55
C SER A 175 -107.08 52.12 26.00
N VAL A 176 -105.77 51.88 26.05
CA VAL A 176 -105.19 50.57 26.38
C VAL A 176 -104.44 50.60 27.70
N LEU A 177 -104.85 49.73 28.62
CA LEU A 177 -104.19 49.47 29.90
C LEU A 177 -103.31 48.23 29.79
N TRP A 178 -102.01 48.38 30.02
CA TRP A 178 -101.02 47.30 30.13
C TRP A 178 -101.01 46.72 31.55
N ILE A 179 -100.96 45.39 31.67
CA ILE A 179 -101.07 44.69 32.96
C ILE A 179 -100.07 43.52 33.04
N PHE A 180 -99.13 43.59 33.98
CA PHE A 180 -98.10 42.57 34.27
C PHE A 180 -98.42 41.86 35.59
N ASN A 181 -98.44 40.52 35.56
CA ASN A 181 -98.78 39.62 36.70
C ASN A 181 -100.13 39.89 37.41
N GLY A 182 -100.93 40.85 36.94
CA GLY A 182 -102.19 41.30 37.54
C GLY A 182 -102.19 42.80 37.88
N THR A 183 -101.01 43.39 38.06
CA THR A 183 -100.80 44.81 38.36
C THR A 183 -100.80 45.64 37.06
N PRO A 184 -101.59 46.72 36.95
CA PRO A 184 -101.48 47.65 35.82
C PRO A 184 -100.13 48.37 35.84
N ILE A 185 -99.47 48.51 34.69
CA ILE A 185 -98.13 49.11 34.59
C ILE A 185 -98.10 50.43 33.79
N ALA A 186 -98.98 50.58 32.80
CA ALA A 186 -99.20 51.86 32.11
C ALA A 186 -100.58 51.90 31.45
N ASN A 187 -101.14 53.11 31.32
CA ASN A 187 -102.37 53.37 30.58
C ASN A 187 -102.10 54.33 29.42
N ILE A 188 -102.41 53.95 28.19
CA ILE A 188 -102.24 54.81 27.01
C ILE A 188 -103.63 55.36 26.63
N GLY A 189 -103.82 56.67 26.87
CA GLY A 189 -105.07 57.37 26.59
C GLY A 189 -105.23 57.77 25.12
N ARG A 190 -106.39 58.36 24.79
CA ARG A 190 -106.73 58.86 23.44
C ARG A 190 -105.67 59.82 22.86
N ASN A 191 -105.01 60.60 23.73
CA ASN A 191 -103.99 61.58 23.38
C ASN A 191 -102.59 60.97 23.08
N ALA A 192 -102.49 59.64 22.97
CA ALA A 192 -101.25 58.86 22.76
C ALA A 192 -100.17 58.96 23.86
N VAL A 193 -100.27 59.91 24.80
CA VAL A 193 -99.41 60.02 25.98
C VAL A 193 -99.63 58.81 26.92
N PRO A 194 -98.57 58.06 27.29
CA PRO A 194 -98.66 57.01 28.29
C PRO A 194 -98.68 57.60 29.71
N THR A 195 -99.57 57.07 30.57
CA THR A 195 -99.53 57.27 32.01
C THR A 195 -98.93 56.04 32.67
N VAL A 196 -97.62 56.07 32.92
CA VAL A 196 -96.86 54.98 33.54
C VAL A 196 -97.10 54.95 35.06
N LYS A 197 -97.08 53.77 35.67
CA LYS A 197 -97.20 53.59 37.13
C LYS A 197 -95.84 53.72 37.84
N VAL A 198 -95.89 54.08 39.11
CA VAL A 198 -94.72 54.52 39.92
C VAL A 198 -93.59 53.49 39.89
N GLU A 199 -93.93 52.21 39.94
CA GLU A 199 -93.03 51.06 39.88
C GLU A 199 -92.20 51.01 38.59
N TYR A 200 -92.72 51.57 37.49
CA TYR A 200 -92.06 51.61 36.18
C TYR A 200 -91.56 53.01 35.79
N THR A 201 -91.93 54.08 36.51
CA THR A 201 -91.55 55.46 36.18
C THR A 201 -90.04 55.65 36.07
N THR A 202 -89.25 55.10 36.99
CA THR A 202 -87.77 55.18 36.94
C THR A 202 -87.20 54.47 35.71
N ARG A 203 -87.78 53.32 35.31
CA ARG A 203 -87.36 52.58 34.11
C ARG A 203 -87.76 53.31 32.83
N ASP A 204 -88.88 54.04 32.82
CA ASP A 204 -89.36 54.84 31.68
C ASP A 204 -88.50 56.11 31.50
N HIS A 205 -88.20 56.82 32.60
CA HIS A 205 -87.28 57.98 32.60
C HIS A 205 -85.86 57.65 32.12
N LEU A 206 -85.36 56.43 32.41
CA LEU A 206 -84.07 55.94 31.94
C LEU A 206 -84.12 55.32 30.54
N GLY A 207 -85.30 55.27 29.89
CA GLY A 207 -85.49 54.68 28.57
C GLY A 207 -85.46 53.14 28.53
N TYR A 208 -85.39 52.47 29.70
CA TYR A 208 -85.39 51.00 29.82
C TYR A 208 -86.78 50.37 29.62
N VAL A 209 -87.86 51.14 29.73
CA VAL A 209 -89.18 50.77 29.18
C VAL A 209 -89.71 51.90 28.31
N ARG A 210 -90.55 51.54 27.33
CA ARG A 210 -91.24 52.48 26.46
C ARG A 210 -92.65 51.96 26.15
N PHE A 211 -93.63 52.81 26.43
CA PHE A 211 -95.03 52.61 26.03
C PHE A 211 -95.35 53.56 24.87
N THR A 212 -96.01 53.10 23.82
CA THR A 212 -96.29 53.93 22.62
C THR A 212 -97.58 53.47 21.92
N LYS A 213 -98.37 54.42 21.41
CA LYS A 213 -99.45 54.12 20.45
C LYS A 213 -98.85 54.18 19.05
N GLU A 214 -98.92 53.09 18.29
CA GLU A 214 -98.35 53.01 16.94
C GLU A 214 -99.40 53.32 15.86
N THR A 215 -100.64 52.87 16.07
CA THR A 215 -101.80 53.16 15.21
C THR A 215 -103.04 53.38 16.08
N ASP A 216 -104.20 53.69 15.50
CA ASP A 216 -105.47 53.77 16.24
C ASP A 216 -105.96 52.43 16.81
N THR A 217 -105.38 51.31 16.38
CA THR A 217 -105.69 49.96 16.86
C THR A 217 -104.52 49.25 17.55
N THR A 218 -103.28 49.68 17.33
CA THR A 218 -102.06 48.98 17.79
C THR A 218 -101.25 49.83 18.76
N TYR A 219 -100.93 49.22 19.90
CA TYR A 219 -100.19 49.83 21.02
C TYR A 219 -99.01 48.93 21.39
N LEU A 220 -97.84 49.52 21.60
CA LEU A 220 -96.57 48.84 21.90
C LEU A 220 -96.16 49.01 23.37
N LEU A 221 -95.66 47.92 23.94
CA LEU A 221 -94.80 47.88 25.14
C LEU A 221 -93.45 47.31 24.72
N LYS A 222 -92.38 48.08 24.92
CA LYS A 222 -90.99 47.65 24.70
C LYS A 222 -90.18 47.79 25.99
N ILE A 223 -89.47 46.73 26.39
CA ILE A 223 -88.55 46.73 27.54
C ILE A 223 -87.14 46.44 27.03
N TYR A 224 -86.20 47.33 27.30
CA TYR A 224 -84.78 47.18 27.02
C TYR A 224 -84.06 46.63 28.26
N HIS A 225 -83.03 45.80 28.03
CA HIS A 225 -82.27 45.12 29.08
C HIS A 225 -83.16 44.40 30.11
N VAL A 226 -84.00 43.48 29.60
CA VAL A 226 -84.91 42.68 30.45
C VAL A 226 -84.15 41.97 31.55
N GLN A 227 -84.71 42.01 32.75
CA GLN A 227 -84.13 41.45 33.96
C GLN A 227 -84.89 40.19 34.36
N LEU A 228 -84.36 39.41 35.32
CA LEU A 228 -85.05 38.22 35.82
C LEU A 228 -86.40 38.56 36.48
N GLU A 229 -86.58 39.80 36.97
CA GLU A 229 -87.84 40.34 37.49
C GLU A 229 -88.90 40.65 36.42
N ASP A 230 -88.52 40.84 35.15
CA ASP A 230 -89.47 41.05 34.04
C ASP A 230 -90.13 39.72 33.57
N SER A 231 -89.79 38.60 34.21
CA SER A 231 -90.37 37.28 33.96
C SER A 231 -91.79 37.19 34.56
N GLY A 232 -92.82 36.93 33.72
CA GLY A 232 -94.20 36.93 34.18
C GLY A 232 -95.28 37.00 33.10
N LYS A 233 -96.52 37.24 33.53
CA LYS A 233 -97.73 37.15 32.70
C LYS A 233 -98.23 38.53 32.28
N TYR A 234 -98.06 38.87 31.01
CA TYR A 234 -98.52 40.13 30.41
C TYR A 234 -99.90 39.96 29.74
N HIS A 235 -100.72 41.00 29.81
CA HIS A 235 -101.94 41.16 29.02
C HIS A 235 -102.30 42.65 28.90
N CYS A 236 -103.15 42.98 27.92
CA CYS A 236 -103.70 44.31 27.76
C CYS A 236 -105.24 44.32 27.87
N ARG A 237 -105.80 45.49 28.20
CA ARG A 237 -107.23 45.72 28.28
C ARG A 237 -107.57 47.01 27.55
N ALA A 238 -108.40 46.94 26.50
CA ALA A 238 -108.85 48.10 25.75
C ALA A 238 -110.27 48.50 26.17
N THR A 239 -110.47 49.79 26.42
CA THR A 239 -111.77 50.40 26.72
C THR A 239 -112.14 51.33 25.57
N GLU A 240 -113.35 51.16 25.05
CA GLU A 240 -113.99 52.05 24.08
C GLU A 240 -114.64 53.25 24.78
N HIS A 241 -114.51 54.43 24.19
CA HIS A 241 -115.08 55.68 24.65
C HIS A 241 -115.96 56.32 23.58
N GLU A 242 -117.18 56.67 23.95
CA GLU A 242 -118.12 57.42 23.12
C GLU A 242 -117.95 58.92 23.40
N LYS A 243 -117.97 59.74 22.34
CA LYS A 243 -117.87 61.20 22.46
C LYS A 243 -119.27 61.81 22.67
N THR A 244 -119.46 62.55 23.75
CA THR A 244 -120.73 63.26 24.03
C THR A 244 -120.90 64.49 23.14
N VAL A 245 -122.12 65.04 23.13
CA VAL A 245 -122.42 66.32 22.45
C VAL A 245 -121.64 67.50 23.08
N THR A 246 -121.26 67.41 24.36
CA THR A 246 -120.37 68.36 25.05
C THR A 246 -118.88 68.20 24.68
N GLY A 247 -118.53 67.13 23.95
CA GLY A 247 -117.16 66.83 23.53
C GLY A 247 -116.34 65.98 24.51
N GLU A 248 -116.93 65.60 25.64
CA GLU A 248 -116.35 64.71 26.65
C GLU A 248 -116.38 63.24 26.20
N PHE A 249 -115.63 62.37 26.88
CA PHE A 249 -115.50 60.95 26.53
C PHE A 249 -116.01 60.07 27.66
N ILE A 250 -117.00 59.25 27.37
CA ILE A 250 -117.61 58.30 28.32
C ILE A 250 -117.20 56.87 27.93
N ALA A 251 -116.57 56.16 28.85
CA ALA A 251 -116.25 54.74 28.68
C ALA A 251 -117.54 53.90 28.52
N ARG A 252 -117.59 53.05 27.50
CA ARG A 252 -118.72 52.17 27.20
C ARG A 252 -118.35 50.70 27.42
N HIS A 253 -117.73 50.07 26.42
CA HIS A 253 -117.40 48.65 26.44
C HIS A 253 -115.90 48.45 26.70
N THR A 254 -115.53 47.33 27.33
CA THR A 254 -114.14 47.03 27.68
C THR A 254 -113.86 45.55 27.44
N ASN A 255 -112.87 45.26 26.59
CA ASN A 255 -112.40 43.91 26.30
C ASN A 255 -110.90 43.75 26.64
N LYS A 256 -110.44 42.50 26.75
CA LYS A 256 -109.11 42.15 27.24
C LYS A 256 -108.47 41.05 26.38
N SER A 257 -107.16 41.11 26.21
CA SER A 257 -106.41 40.06 25.54
C SER A 257 -106.33 38.78 26.38
N THR A 258 -105.86 37.70 25.75
CA THR A 258 -105.30 36.54 26.47
C THR A 258 -104.03 36.95 27.25
N LYS A 259 -103.64 36.11 28.21
CA LYS A 259 -102.42 36.30 29.02
C LYS A 259 -101.25 35.55 28.40
N VAL A 260 -100.16 36.24 28.07
CA VAL A 260 -98.90 35.66 27.58
C VAL A 260 -97.91 35.54 28.72
N LEU A 261 -97.31 34.37 28.91
CA LEU A 261 -96.19 34.17 29.84
C LEU A 261 -94.87 34.43 29.12
N ILE A 262 -94.04 35.27 29.72
CA ILE A 262 -92.67 35.56 29.32
C ILE A 262 -91.71 34.96 30.38
N ASN A 263 -90.59 34.42 29.92
CA ASN A 263 -89.55 33.83 30.75
C ASN A 263 -88.17 34.46 30.44
N VAL A 264 -87.45 34.92 31.46
CA VAL A 264 -86.09 35.49 31.33
C VAL A 264 -85.07 34.58 32.00
N GLN A 265 -84.01 34.20 31.29
CA GLN A 265 -82.96 33.28 31.75
C GLN A 265 -81.65 34.01 32.08
N PRO A 266 -80.85 33.55 33.07
CA PRO A 266 -79.54 34.12 33.35
C PRO A 266 -78.53 33.78 32.25
N ILE A 267 -77.57 34.68 32.01
CA ILE A 267 -76.42 34.48 31.13
C ILE A 267 -75.58 33.29 31.65
N LYS A 268 -75.12 32.43 30.76
CA LYS A 268 -74.20 31.32 31.05
C LYS A 268 -73.00 31.38 30.12
N SER A 269 -71.80 31.21 30.66
CA SER A 269 -70.59 31.13 29.84
C SER A 269 -70.63 29.93 28.88
N SER A 270 -70.00 30.11 27.72
CA SER A 270 -69.80 29.09 26.67
C SER A 270 -68.32 28.72 26.48
N LEU A 271 -67.49 29.04 27.49
CA LEU A 271 -66.04 28.99 27.42
C LEU A 271 -65.49 27.59 27.11
N SER A 272 -64.57 27.55 26.14
CA SER A 272 -63.74 26.39 25.80
C SER A 272 -62.31 26.86 25.56
N THR A 273 -61.33 26.08 26.04
CA THR A 273 -59.91 26.43 26.05
C THR A 273 -59.08 25.27 25.51
N THR A 274 -58.06 25.58 24.70
CA THR A 274 -57.10 24.59 24.19
C THR A 274 -55.69 25.16 24.26
N VAL A 275 -54.75 24.40 24.84
CA VAL A 275 -53.32 24.75 24.82
C VAL A 275 -52.60 23.98 23.73
N THR A 276 -51.78 24.70 22.96
CA THR A 276 -50.89 24.16 21.92
C THR A 276 -49.43 24.56 22.19
N SER A 277 -48.48 23.86 21.57
CA SER A 277 -47.05 24.17 21.64
C SER A 277 -46.34 23.71 20.37
N ASN A 278 -45.25 24.39 20.02
CA ASN A 278 -44.34 23.98 18.95
C ASN A 278 -43.43 22.81 19.35
N THR A 279 -42.97 22.77 20.61
CA THR A 279 -42.03 21.75 21.11
C THR A 279 -42.26 21.44 22.59
N THR A 280 -42.77 20.25 22.89
CA THR A 280 -42.98 19.74 24.28
C THR A 280 -41.76 19.01 24.86
N LYS A 281 -40.69 18.85 24.09
CA LYS A 281 -39.41 18.27 24.56
C LYS A 281 -38.28 19.19 24.11
N VAL A 282 -37.55 19.75 25.07
CA VAL A 282 -36.46 20.70 24.81
C VAL A 282 -35.19 20.32 25.56
N LEU A 283 -34.05 20.79 25.07
CA LEU A 283 -32.77 20.70 25.78
C LEU A 283 -32.63 21.92 26.72
N GLU A 284 -32.03 21.73 27.90
CA GLU A 284 -31.68 22.78 28.86
C GLU A 284 -31.09 24.04 28.17
N GLY A 285 -31.62 25.21 28.48
CA GLY A 285 -31.29 26.50 27.85
C GLY A 285 -31.99 26.79 26.51
N ASN A 286 -32.87 25.93 26.00
CA ASN A 286 -33.76 26.27 24.88
C ASN A 286 -34.91 27.19 25.37
N SER A 287 -35.86 27.49 24.48
CA SER A 287 -37.11 28.18 24.83
C SER A 287 -38.30 27.22 24.71
N LEU A 288 -39.23 27.32 25.65
CA LEU A 288 -40.57 26.74 25.57
C LEU A 288 -41.56 27.83 25.13
N GLN A 289 -42.55 27.46 24.33
CA GLN A 289 -43.64 28.34 23.94
C GLN A 289 -44.97 27.57 23.98
N PHE A 290 -45.96 28.16 24.62
CA PHE A 290 -47.31 27.61 24.75
C PHE A 290 -48.33 28.67 24.36
N THR A 291 -49.30 28.31 23.53
CA THR A 291 -50.40 29.19 23.12
C THR A 291 -51.71 28.63 23.66
N CYS A 292 -52.44 29.45 24.41
CA CYS A 292 -53.76 29.13 24.94
C CYS A 292 -54.82 29.85 24.11
N ASP A 293 -55.52 29.08 23.28
CA ASP A 293 -56.58 29.55 22.41
C ASP A 293 -57.95 29.35 23.08
N VAL A 294 -58.82 30.35 22.93
CA VAL A 294 -60.08 30.46 23.67
C VAL A 294 -61.26 30.57 22.71
N ARG A 295 -62.39 29.96 23.06
CA ARG A 295 -63.66 30.09 22.35
C ARG A 295 -64.77 30.48 23.32
N SER A 296 -65.43 31.59 23.05
CA SER A 296 -66.69 32.02 23.67
C SER A 296 -67.61 32.61 22.59
N ALA A 297 -68.91 32.53 22.82
CA ALA A 297 -69.96 33.15 22.01
C ALA A 297 -70.30 34.61 22.43
N ILE A 298 -69.92 35.06 23.63
CA ILE A 298 -70.41 36.32 24.24
C ILE A 298 -69.42 37.50 24.06
N ARG A 299 -68.59 37.41 23.02
CA ARG A 299 -67.33 38.16 22.79
C ARG A 299 -67.39 39.68 22.94
N ASN A 300 -68.54 40.30 22.77
CA ASN A 300 -68.69 41.76 22.77
C ASN A 300 -69.03 42.35 24.16
N HIS A 301 -69.44 41.50 25.12
CA HIS A 301 -69.86 41.93 26.46
C HIS A 301 -69.09 41.26 27.60
N SER A 302 -68.20 40.30 27.30
CA SER A 302 -67.32 39.66 28.28
C SER A 302 -65.86 40.11 28.15
N ARG A 303 -65.12 39.97 29.26
CA ARG A 303 -63.66 40.02 29.31
C ARG A 303 -63.11 38.67 29.78
N LEU A 304 -61.86 38.40 29.42
CA LEU A 304 -61.16 37.17 29.75
C LEU A 304 -59.96 37.53 30.63
N SER A 305 -59.84 36.90 31.80
CA SER A 305 -58.55 36.79 32.50
C SER A 305 -57.93 35.42 32.24
N VAL A 306 -56.59 35.35 32.25
CA VAL A 306 -55.82 34.15 31.90
C VAL A 306 -54.66 33.97 32.86
N THR A 307 -54.61 32.83 33.53
CA THR A 307 -53.58 32.47 34.52
C THR A 307 -52.83 31.23 34.07
N TRP A 308 -51.49 31.32 34.02
CA TRP A 308 -50.63 30.18 33.74
C TRP A 308 -49.99 29.63 35.02
N GLN A 309 -50.07 28.32 35.20
CA GLN A 309 -49.50 27.59 36.34
C GLN A 309 -48.61 26.44 35.85
N LEU A 310 -47.51 26.17 36.57
CA LEU A 310 -46.71 24.95 36.39
C LEU A 310 -47.01 23.98 37.53
N ILE A 311 -47.48 22.78 37.19
CA ILE A 311 -47.59 21.63 38.09
C ILE A 311 -46.32 20.80 37.93
N ASN A 312 -45.50 20.73 38.98
CA ASN A 312 -44.26 19.96 38.96
C ASN A 312 -44.51 18.45 39.14
N LYS A 313 -43.45 17.63 39.03
CA LYS A 313 -43.51 16.16 39.21
C LYS A 313 -44.00 15.71 40.60
N GLN A 314 -43.94 16.60 41.59
CA GLN A 314 -44.46 16.42 42.95
C GLN A 314 -45.93 16.87 43.10
N LYS A 315 -46.61 17.20 41.99
CA LYS A 315 -47.99 17.73 41.90
C LYS A 315 -48.22 19.04 42.67
N GLN A 316 -47.18 19.84 42.87
CA GLN A 316 -47.30 21.19 43.40
C GLN A 316 -47.55 22.15 42.25
N ALA A 317 -48.69 22.85 42.27
CA ALA A 317 -48.98 23.95 41.36
C ALA A 317 -48.22 25.21 41.81
N THR A 318 -47.66 25.93 40.84
CA THR A 318 -46.97 27.21 41.05
C THR A 318 -47.43 28.21 40.00
N ASP A 319 -47.88 29.39 40.43
CA ASP A 319 -48.28 30.44 39.50
C ASP A 319 -47.06 30.98 38.76
N ILE A 320 -47.17 31.10 37.43
CA ILE A 320 -46.13 31.63 36.56
C ILE A 320 -46.39 33.11 36.33
N ILE A 321 -47.52 33.42 35.70
CA ILE A 321 -47.96 34.76 35.31
C ILE A 321 -49.45 34.72 34.95
N SER A 322 -50.20 35.76 35.32
CA SER A 322 -51.57 36.00 34.87
C SER A 322 -51.70 37.32 34.11
N LEU A 323 -52.81 37.45 33.40
CA LEU A 323 -53.33 38.67 32.79
C LEU A 323 -54.79 38.81 33.22
N GLU A 324 -55.09 39.81 34.03
CA GLU A 324 -56.42 40.05 34.59
C GLU A 324 -57.38 40.73 33.58
N GLN A 325 -58.67 40.74 33.89
CA GLN A 325 -59.74 41.19 32.97
C GLN A 325 -59.67 42.68 32.57
N ASP A 326 -58.95 43.50 33.34
CA ASP A 326 -58.62 44.90 33.06
C ASP A 326 -57.40 45.06 32.13
N GLY A 327 -56.55 44.04 32.01
CA GLY A 327 -55.27 44.06 31.30
C GLY A 327 -54.03 44.10 32.20
N THR A 328 -54.17 44.10 33.52
CA THR A 328 -53.04 44.06 34.47
C THR A 328 -52.35 42.70 34.45
N GLN A 329 -51.01 42.68 34.42
CA GLN A 329 -50.22 41.45 34.53
C GLN A 329 -49.74 41.21 35.96
N VAL A 330 -50.03 40.04 36.53
CA VAL A 330 -49.54 39.64 37.87
C VAL A 330 -48.50 38.53 37.73
N ILE A 331 -47.32 38.72 38.32
CA ILE A 331 -46.18 37.81 38.16
C ILE A 331 -46.04 36.93 39.40
N GLY A 332 -46.08 35.61 39.19
CA GLY A 332 -45.92 34.60 40.23
C GLY A 332 -44.60 34.75 40.98
N ALA A 333 -44.63 34.57 42.31
CA ALA A 333 -43.54 35.00 43.19
C ALA A 333 -42.17 34.38 42.86
N GLN A 334 -42.15 33.12 42.40
CA GLN A 334 -40.92 32.42 42.01
C GLN A 334 -40.37 32.91 40.66
N TYR A 335 -41.24 33.39 39.76
CA TYR A 335 -40.91 33.74 38.38
C TYR A 335 -40.54 35.23 38.17
N ARG A 336 -40.67 36.08 39.20
CA ARG A 336 -40.31 37.52 39.13
C ARG A 336 -38.90 37.78 38.59
N LYS A 337 -37.92 36.95 38.95
CA LYS A 337 -36.55 37.05 38.40
C LYS A 337 -36.48 36.68 36.92
N ARG A 338 -37.25 35.66 36.47
CA ARG A 338 -37.31 35.27 35.04
C ARG A 338 -37.91 36.40 34.20
N VAL A 339 -38.97 37.09 34.67
CA VAL A 339 -39.51 38.26 33.96
C VAL A 339 -38.51 39.42 33.94
N ALA A 340 -37.86 39.72 35.06
CA ALA A 340 -36.86 40.80 35.13
C ALA A 340 -35.64 40.57 34.21
N ASN A 341 -35.26 39.31 33.97
CA ASN A 341 -34.22 38.91 33.02
C ASN A 341 -34.69 38.92 31.55
N GLY A 342 -35.99 39.02 31.28
CA GLY A 342 -36.57 38.73 29.97
C GLY A 342 -36.69 37.23 29.63
N ASP A 343 -36.37 36.33 30.57
CA ASP A 343 -36.52 34.88 30.38
C ASP A 343 -38.00 34.43 30.30
N LEU A 344 -38.96 35.22 30.81
CA LEU A 344 -40.40 34.88 30.82
C LEU A 344 -41.25 36.05 30.30
N ARG A 345 -42.19 35.74 29.40
CA ARG A 345 -43.14 36.70 28.82
C ARG A 345 -44.53 36.10 28.62
N LEU A 346 -45.57 36.84 28.99
CA LEU A 346 -46.96 36.58 28.56
C LEU A 346 -47.35 37.64 27.52
N THR A 347 -47.87 37.21 26.37
CA THR A 347 -48.36 38.08 25.31
C THR A 347 -49.79 37.72 24.92
N LYS A 348 -50.58 38.74 24.55
CA LYS A 348 -51.91 38.56 24.00
C LYS A 348 -51.83 38.76 22.49
N GLU A 349 -51.77 37.67 21.73
CA GLU A 349 -51.65 37.73 20.26
C GLU A 349 -52.97 38.19 19.62
N ARG A 350 -54.10 37.76 20.18
CA ARG A 350 -55.46 38.08 19.69
C ARG A 350 -56.40 38.32 20.86
N SER A 351 -57.63 38.75 20.58
CA SER A 351 -58.70 38.88 21.58
C SER A 351 -58.87 37.62 22.45
N ASP A 352 -58.64 36.47 21.84
CA ASP A 352 -58.96 35.11 22.25
C ASP A 352 -57.76 34.13 22.13
N SER A 353 -56.52 34.65 22.06
CA SER A 353 -55.31 33.81 22.02
C SER A 353 -54.16 34.45 22.82
N PHE A 354 -53.57 33.65 23.72
CA PHE A 354 -52.65 34.11 24.77
C PHE A 354 -51.41 33.21 24.82
N MET A 355 -50.24 33.77 24.57
CA MET A 355 -48.99 33.04 24.38
C MET A 355 -48.01 33.28 25.54
N LEU A 356 -47.64 32.18 26.21
CA LEU A 356 -46.59 32.09 27.21
C LEU A 356 -45.27 31.71 26.53
N GLN A 357 -44.24 32.54 26.67
CA GLN A 357 -42.88 32.27 26.20
C GLN A 357 -41.94 32.19 27.41
N LEU A 358 -41.17 31.10 27.48
CA LEU A 358 -40.21 30.84 28.56
C LEU A 358 -38.86 30.46 27.95
N HIS A 359 -37.97 31.44 27.86
CA HIS A 359 -36.61 31.28 27.41
C HIS A 359 -35.71 30.68 28.51
N ASN A 360 -34.54 30.20 28.09
CA ASN A 360 -33.49 29.68 28.98
C ASN A 360 -33.99 28.58 29.94
N SER A 361 -34.67 27.56 29.38
CA SER A 361 -35.39 26.54 30.14
C SER A 361 -34.49 25.71 31.05
N VAL A 362 -34.79 25.67 32.36
CA VAL A 362 -34.05 24.92 33.40
C VAL A 362 -34.80 23.66 33.84
N MET A 363 -34.15 22.79 34.63
CA MET A 363 -34.78 21.55 35.15
C MET A 363 -36.03 21.78 36.02
N LEU A 364 -36.19 22.98 36.59
CA LEU A 364 -37.38 23.38 37.36
C LEU A 364 -38.58 23.76 36.48
N ASP A 365 -38.35 23.93 35.16
CA ASP A 365 -39.40 24.22 34.17
C ASP A 365 -40.00 22.92 33.57
N ASP A 366 -39.62 21.74 34.07
CA ASP A 366 -40.14 20.44 33.61
C ASP A 366 -41.38 20.04 34.42
N GLY A 367 -42.51 19.89 33.73
CA GLY A 367 -43.80 19.59 34.35
C GLY A 367 -44.99 19.81 33.41
N GLU A 368 -46.17 19.97 34.01
CA GLU A 368 -47.44 20.19 33.32
C GLU A 368 -47.86 21.66 33.43
N TYR A 369 -47.90 22.34 32.28
CA TYR A 369 -48.32 23.73 32.17
C TYR A 369 -49.84 23.79 31.99
N VAL A 370 -50.52 24.48 32.91
CA VAL A 370 -51.97 24.69 32.88
C VAL A 370 -52.25 26.15 32.54
N CYS A 371 -53.03 26.37 31.48
CA CYS A 371 -53.70 27.65 31.22
C CYS A 371 -55.11 27.56 31.80
N THR A 372 -55.44 28.41 32.77
CA THR A 372 -56.80 28.61 33.28
C THR A 372 -57.32 29.95 32.76
N VAL A 373 -58.52 29.95 32.20
CA VAL A 373 -59.20 31.14 31.66
C VAL A 373 -60.52 31.32 32.37
N ALA A 374 -60.80 32.54 32.82
CA ALA A 374 -62.08 32.93 33.41
C ALA A 374 -62.77 33.97 32.54
N GLU A 375 -64.09 33.81 32.35
CA GLU A 375 -64.93 34.74 31.59
C GLU A 375 -65.76 35.61 32.54
N TRP A 376 -65.63 36.92 32.38
CA TRP A 376 -66.20 37.95 33.25
C TRP A 376 -67.17 38.85 32.48
N ILE A 377 -68.27 39.24 33.10
CA ILE A 377 -69.16 40.31 32.62
C ILE A 377 -69.21 41.45 33.65
N MET A 378 -69.52 42.66 33.18
CA MET A 378 -69.72 43.81 34.06
C MET A 378 -71.19 43.86 34.50
N ASN A 379 -71.42 43.88 35.81
CA ASN A 379 -72.75 44.00 36.39
C ASN A 379 -73.27 45.44 36.34
N VAL A 380 -74.59 45.62 36.55
CA VAL A 380 -75.26 46.94 36.54
C VAL A 380 -74.70 47.90 37.60
N GLY A 381 -74.07 47.38 38.66
CA GLY A 381 -73.36 48.17 39.68
C GLY A 381 -71.92 48.57 39.33
N GLY A 382 -71.37 48.11 38.20
CA GLY A 382 -69.99 48.35 37.75
C GLY A 382 -68.99 47.25 38.11
N ASP A 383 -69.31 46.36 39.06
CA ASP A 383 -68.45 45.24 39.48
C ASP A 383 -68.32 44.16 38.40
N TRP A 384 -67.17 43.48 38.37
CA TRP A 384 -66.93 42.31 37.52
C TRP A 384 -67.47 41.03 38.16
N GLN A 385 -68.30 40.28 37.44
CA GLN A 385 -68.78 38.96 37.84
C GLN A 385 -68.28 37.87 36.88
N GLN A 386 -67.65 36.85 37.46
CA GLN A 386 -67.24 35.63 36.75
C GLN A 386 -68.48 34.79 36.39
N ILE A 387 -68.62 34.42 35.12
CA ILE A 387 -69.72 33.58 34.59
C ILE A 387 -69.28 32.20 34.09
N GLY A 388 -67.97 31.94 34.07
CA GLY A 388 -67.41 30.64 33.74
C GLY A 388 -65.90 30.59 33.87
N GLU A 389 -65.37 29.37 33.96
CA GLU A 389 -63.94 29.08 34.01
C GLU A 389 -63.66 27.77 33.28
N LYS A 390 -62.53 27.70 32.57
CA LYS A 390 -61.99 26.48 31.98
C LYS A 390 -60.47 26.48 31.98
N SER A 391 -59.91 25.29 32.16
CA SER A 391 -58.47 25.05 32.10
C SER A 391 -58.13 24.03 31.01
N ALA A 392 -56.99 24.22 30.36
CA ALA A 392 -56.37 23.21 29.49
C ALA A 392 -54.88 23.08 29.84
N HIS A 393 -54.36 21.87 29.68
CA HIS A 393 -53.03 21.47 30.17
C HIS A 393 -52.15 20.91 29.06
N ILE A 394 -50.83 21.03 29.21
CA ILE A 394 -49.82 20.45 28.32
C ILE A 394 -48.56 20.07 29.11
N VAL A 395 -47.98 18.90 28.83
CA VAL A 395 -46.75 18.44 29.49
C VAL A 395 -45.53 18.87 28.68
N ALA A 396 -44.53 19.44 29.35
CA ALA A 396 -43.24 19.79 28.79
C ALA A 396 -42.08 19.14 29.57
N MET A 397 -41.13 18.56 28.84
CA MET A 397 -39.93 17.91 29.40
C MET A 397 -38.67 18.71 29.04
N VAL A 398 -37.82 18.98 30.03
CA VAL A 398 -36.54 19.67 29.85
C VAL A 398 -35.40 18.67 30.08
N THR A 399 -34.65 18.38 29.02
CA THR A 399 -33.57 17.40 29.03
C THR A 399 -32.26 18.05 29.49
N PRO A 400 -31.58 17.55 30.54
CA PRO A 400 -30.30 18.08 30.99
C PRO A 400 -29.24 18.05 29.87
N LEU A 401 -28.33 19.04 29.83
CA LEU A 401 -27.25 19.09 28.82
C LEU A 401 -26.41 17.82 28.75
N GLU A 402 -26.23 17.14 29.88
CA GLU A 402 -25.37 15.97 30.04
C GLU A 402 -26.04 14.66 29.57
N THR A 403 -27.35 14.68 29.31
CA THR A 403 -28.11 13.48 28.95
C THR A 403 -27.72 12.98 27.55
N GLY A 404 -27.21 11.74 27.50
CA GLY A 404 -26.70 11.15 26.27
C GLY A 404 -25.32 11.65 25.83
N PHE A 405 -24.66 12.52 26.62
CA PHE A 405 -23.31 13.00 26.33
C PHE A 405 -22.33 11.82 26.28
N SER A 406 -21.85 11.53 25.07
CA SER A 406 -21.08 10.34 24.75
C SER A 406 -19.99 10.64 23.73
N VAL A 407 -18.86 9.97 23.88
CA VAL A 407 -17.63 10.20 23.12
C VAL A 407 -17.16 8.87 22.55
N THR A 408 -16.88 8.83 21.25
CA THR A 408 -16.42 7.60 20.56
C THR A 408 -15.24 7.94 19.67
N ALA A 409 -14.12 7.25 19.86
CA ALA A 409 -12.96 7.37 18.99
C ALA A 409 -12.97 6.22 17.98
N ILE A 410 -12.70 6.50 16.70
CA ILE A 410 -12.51 5.48 15.66
C ILE A 410 -11.23 5.75 14.86
N THR A 411 -10.65 4.68 14.33
CA THR A 411 -9.65 4.75 13.26
C THR A 411 -9.97 3.71 12.19
N ARG A 412 -9.58 3.99 10.95
CA ARG A 412 -9.64 3.03 9.82
C ARG A 412 -8.30 2.33 9.58
N THR A 413 -7.25 2.76 10.28
CA THR A 413 -5.85 2.36 10.08
C THR A 413 -5.22 1.95 11.42
N PRO A 414 -5.71 0.87 12.08
CA PRO A 414 -5.18 0.41 13.37
C PRO A 414 -3.79 -0.24 13.25
N SER A 415 -3.34 -0.57 12.04
CA SER A 415 -1.93 -0.83 11.77
C SER A 415 -1.46 0.01 10.57
N VAL A 416 -0.21 0.45 10.64
CA VAL A 416 0.37 1.50 9.78
C VAL A 416 1.79 1.10 9.42
N ILE A 417 2.25 1.43 8.22
CA ILE A 417 3.63 1.21 7.78
C ILE A 417 4.46 2.48 8.00
N TYR A 418 5.75 2.36 8.32
CA TYR A 418 6.65 3.51 8.49
C TYR A 418 6.56 4.53 7.34
N ASN A 419 6.55 5.81 7.72
CA ASN A 419 6.33 6.99 6.87
C ASN A 419 4.92 7.16 6.28
N ASN A 420 3.98 6.22 6.47
CA ASN A 420 2.59 6.44 6.09
C ASN A 420 1.85 7.27 7.14
N ALA A 421 0.75 7.90 6.71
CA ALA A 421 -0.15 8.62 7.60
C ALA A 421 -1.22 7.69 8.21
N PHE A 422 -1.73 8.05 9.40
CA PHE A 422 -2.94 7.47 9.98
C PHE A 422 -3.87 8.54 10.55
N GLU A 423 -5.16 8.20 10.61
CA GLU A 423 -6.22 9.11 11.05
C GLU A 423 -7.01 8.55 12.23
N LEU A 424 -7.22 9.41 13.23
CA LEU A 424 -8.08 9.19 14.38
C LEU A 424 -9.22 10.22 14.33
N GLN A 425 -10.46 9.78 14.47
CA GLN A 425 -11.64 10.64 14.56
C GLN A 425 -12.31 10.48 15.92
N CYS A 426 -12.63 11.59 16.57
CA CYS A 426 -13.40 11.62 17.82
C CYS A 426 -14.78 12.22 17.57
N PHE A 427 -15.81 11.38 17.75
CA PHE A 427 -17.22 11.74 17.61
C PHE A 427 -17.83 12.05 18.98
N ILE A 428 -18.45 13.22 19.08
CA ILE A 428 -19.26 13.65 20.21
C ILE A 428 -20.73 13.47 19.84
N ARG A 429 -21.56 12.98 20.77
CA ARG A 429 -23.02 12.93 20.62
C ARG A 429 -23.70 13.37 21.93
N PRO A 430 -24.88 14.01 21.88
CA PRO A 430 -25.54 14.58 20.70
C PRO A 430 -24.77 15.77 20.10
N THR A 431 -25.24 16.32 18.98
CA THR A 431 -24.75 17.61 18.45
C THR A 431 -25.37 18.75 19.25
N TYR A 432 -24.53 19.65 19.78
CA TYR A 432 -24.97 20.76 20.62
C TYR A 432 -25.14 22.09 19.85
N PRO A 433 -26.07 22.97 20.27
CA PRO A 433 -26.20 24.33 19.73
C PRO A 433 -25.06 25.24 20.20
N SER A 434 -24.76 26.30 19.45
CA SER A 434 -23.57 27.17 19.62
C SER A 434 -23.35 27.79 21.01
N ARG A 435 -24.38 27.95 21.84
CA ARG A 435 -24.26 28.40 23.25
C ARG A 435 -23.60 27.37 24.19
N VAL A 436 -23.45 26.14 23.72
CA VAL A 436 -22.79 25.02 24.41
C VAL A 436 -21.57 24.62 23.58
N SER A 437 -20.40 24.62 24.19
CA SER A 437 -19.15 24.29 23.53
C SER A 437 -18.56 23.01 24.12
N VAL A 438 -17.72 22.34 23.34
CA VAL A 438 -17.05 21.10 23.74
C VAL A 438 -15.56 21.27 23.54
N SER A 439 -14.79 21.17 24.63
CA SER A 439 -13.35 21.00 24.55
C SER A 439 -13.03 19.53 24.26
N VAL A 440 -11.96 19.27 23.51
CA VAL A 440 -11.53 17.93 23.14
C VAL A 440 -10.03 17.81 23.29
N THR A 441 -9.60 16.86 24.11
CA THR A 441 -8.19 16.55 24.35
C THR A 441 -7.87 15.15 23.85
N TRP A 442 -6.85 15.03 22.99
CA TRP A 442 -6.31 13.73 22.58
C TRP A 442 -5.17 13.32 23.53
N LYS A 443 -5.38 12.20 24.24
CA LYS A 443 -4.35 11.52 25.02
C LYS A 443 -3.68 10.40 24.25
N PHE A 444 -2.39 10.23 24.46
CA PHE A 444 -1.56 9.16 23.93
C PHE A 444 -0.73 8.49 25.02
N GLN A 445 -0.65 7.17 24.94
CA GLN A 445 0.14 6.30 25.79
C GLN A 445 1.08 5.49 24.87
N PRO A 446 2.39 5.77 24.85
CA PRO A 446 3.34 5.05 24.00
C PRO A 446 3.35 3.54 24.25
N ALA A 447 3.64 2.75 23.22
CA ALA A 447 3.81 1.31 23.34
C ALA A 447 4.83 0.96 24.44
N GLY A 448 4.49 -0.01 25.29
CA GLY A 448 5.30 -0.39 26.47
C GLY A 448 5.23 0.58 27.66
N SER A 449 4.74 1.82 27.49
CA SER A 449 4.62 2.79 28.58
C SER A 449 3.32 2.62 29.39
N ARG A 450 3.33 3.09 30.64
CA ARG A 450 2.13 3.26 31.49
C ARG A 450 1.70 4.72 31.63
N ASN A 451 2.45 5.66 31.07
CA ASN A 451 2.20 7.09 31.20
C ASN A 451 1.36 7.58 30.01
N ASN A 452 0.34 8.37 30.31
CA ASN A 452 -0.53 9.01 29.32
C ASN A 452 -0.17 10.49 29.23
N TYR A 453 -0.06 11.02 28.02
CA TYR A 453 0.30 12.41 27.74
C TYR A 453 -0.79 13.06 26.89
N ASP A 454 -1.09 14.33 27.15
CA ASP A 454 -1.91 15.14 26.28
C ASP A 454 -1.09 15.55 25.03
N ILE A 455 -1.58 15.22 23.84
CA ILE A 455 -0.98 15.70 22.57
C ILE A 455 -1.48 17.12 22.32
N ILE A 456 -2.80 17.26 22.23
CA ILE A 456 -3.47 18.49 21.78
C ILE A 456 -4.86 18.60 22.42
N THR A 457 -5.18 19.80 22.87
CA THR A 457 -6.49 20.21 23.36
C THR A 457 -7.06 21.29 22.45
N PHE A 458 -8.24 21.02 21.91
CA PHE A 458 -9.11 22.06 21.35
C PHE A 458 -9.95 22.60 22.50
N ALA A 459 -9.78 23.86 22.86
CA ALA A 459 -10.53 24.48 23.94
C ALA A 459 -11.95 24.89 23.50
N HIS A 460 -12.76 25.30 24.48
CA HIS A 460 -14.15 25.68 24.29
C HIS A 460 -14.30 27.02 23.53
N ASP A 461 -13.28 27.87 23.58
CA ASP A 461 -13.14 29.17 22.90
C ASP A 461 -12.60 29.06 21.46
N THR A 462 -12.44 27.82 20.95
CA THR A 462 -11.81 27.45 19.67
C THR A 462 -10.29 27.57 19.60
N SER A 463 -9.60 27.99 20.67
CA SER A 463 -8.15 27.93 20.72
C SER A 463 -7.63 26.49 20.71
N ILE A 464 -6.36 26.33 20.30
CA ILE A 464 -5.67 25.05 20.20
C ILE A 464 -4.40 25.13 21.04
N THR A 465 -4.31 24.27 22.06
CA THR A 465 -3.13 24.16 22.92
C THR A 465 -2.50 22.78 22.78
N TRP A 466 -1.18 22.74 22.70
CA TRP A 466 -0.40 21.49 22.67
C TRP A 466 0.06 21.14 24.08
N GLY A 467 0.14 19.85 24.42
CA GLY A 467 0.64 19.40 25.72
C GLY A 467 2.17 19.37 25.81
N ASP A 468 2.71 19.25 27.02
CA ASP A 468 4.14 19.44 27.32
C ASP A 468 5.10 18.48 26.58
N LYS A 469 4.58 17.35 26.06
CA LYS A 469 5.33 16.37 25.25
C LYS A 469 4.98 16.38 23.76
N ALA A 470 4.35 17.45 23.27
CA ALA A 470 3.95 17.55 21.87
C ALA A 470 5.09 17.82 20.88
N THR A 471 6.33 18.07 21.34
CA THR A 471 7.52 18.33 20.49
C THR A 471 7.70 17.33 19.36
N ASP A 472 7.39 16.07 19.64
CA ASP A 472 7.61 14.94 18.73
C ASP A 472 6.45 14.84 17.70
N PHE A 473 5.29 15.41 18.05
CA PHE A 473 4.05 15.40 17.27
C PHE A 473 3.83 16.67 16.44
N THR A 474 4.22 17.86 16.91
CA THR A 474 3.93 19.15 16.24
C THR A 474 4.40 19.19 14.79
N ASN A 475 5.59 18.68 14.51
CA ASN A 475 6.17 18.62 13.16
C ASN A 475 5.64 17.46 12.29
N LYS A 476 4.84 16.55 12.86
CA LYS A 476 4.33 15.33 12.21
C LYS A 476 2.80 15.26 12.12
N THR A 477 2.06 16.18 12.75
CA THR A 477 0.60 16.06 12.89
C THR A 477 -0.16 17.16 12.16
N MET A 478 -1.20 16.77 11.44
CA MET A 478 -2.17 17.66 10.81
C MET A 478 -3.50 17.49 11.52
N VAL A 479 -4.10 18.60 11.95
CA VAL A 479 -5.15 18.58 12.96
C VAL A 479 -6.35 19.39 12.46
N ILE A 480 -7.53 18.76 12.39
CA ILE A 480 -8.69 19.30 11.66
C ILE A 480 -9.96 19.18 12.51
N LYS A 481 -10.43 20.31 13.06
CA LYS A 481 -11.78 20.41 13.66
C LYS A 481 -12.80 20.66 12.56
N THR A 482 -13.33 19.58 11.98
CA THR A 482 -14.25 19.66 10.82
C THR A 482 -15.63 20.22 11.18
N THR A 483 -16.08 19.98 12.42
CA THR A 483 -17.40 20.34 12.95
C THR A 483 -17.30 20.44 14.48
N SER A 484 -18.34 20.97 15.14
CA SER A 484 -18.41 20.98 16.61
C SER A 484 -18.50 19.59 17.26
N ASN A 485 -18.85 18.55 16.48
CA ASN A 485 -19.05 17.19 16.97
C ASN A 485 -18.09 16.13 16.39
N ASN A 486 -17.22 16.47 15.43
CA ASN A 486 -16.17 15.58 14.92
C ASN A 486 -14.79 16.27 14.85
N VAL A 487 -13.88 15.77 15.68
CA VAL A 487 -12.50 16.22 15.81
C VAL A 487 -11.53 15.18 15.24
N ARG A 488 -10.76 15.57 14.22
CA ARG A 488 -9.82 14.70 13.51
C ARG A 488 -8.37 15.02 13.87
N LEU A 489 -7.62 13.99 14.24
CA LEU A 489 -6.16 14.01 14.41
C LEU A 489 -5.55 13.12 13.33
N VAL A 490 -4.71 13.69 12.48
CA VAL A 490 -3.93 12.97 11.45
C VAL A 490 -2.47 13.02 11.84
N ILE A 491 -1.80 11.87 11.82
CA ILE A 491 -0.36 11.74 12.08
C ILE A 491 0.27 11.31 10.78
N SER A 492 1.12 12.15 10.17
CA SER A 492 1.50 12.04 8.76
C SER A 492 2.72 11.17 8.49
N LYS A 493 3.60 10.99 9.48
CA LYS A 493 4.85 10.23 9.38
C LYS A 493 4.99 9.24 10.54
N ALA A 494 4.21 8.18 10.52
CA ALA A 494 4.17 7.20 11.60
C ALA A 494 5.50 6.45 11.77
N SER A 495 6.02 6.42 12.99
CA SER A 495 7.18 5.64 13.44
C SER A 495 6.82 4.78 14.66
N ASP A 496 7.81 4.07 15.18
CA ASP A 496 7.79 3.38 16.47
C ASP A 496 7.39 4.28 17.65
N LEU A 497 7.75 5.57 17.62
CA LEU A 497 7.42 6.54 18.68
C LEU A 497 5.93 6.87 18.76
N GLU A 498 5.21 6.83 17.63
CA GLU A 498 3.76 7.07 17.57
C GLU A 498 2.93 5.78 17.69
N ALA A 499 3.57 4.61 17.85
CA ALA A 499 2.89 3.36 18.16
C ALA A 499 2.42 3.36 19.63
N GLY A 500 1.18 2.93 19.89
CA GLY A 500 0.62 2.93 21.24
C GLY A 500 -0.89 3.05 21.29
N LYS A 501 -1.40 3.61 22.39
CA LYS A 501 -2.83 3.72 22.69
C LYS A 501 -3.28 5.18 22.72
N TYR A 502 -4.34 5.47 21.98
CA TYR A 502 -4.93 6.79 21.85
C TYR A 502 -6.32 6.83 22.48
N GLN A 503 -6.65 7.91 23.17
CA GLN A 503 -7.98 8.14 23.76
C GLN A 503 -8.38 9.61 23.59
N CYS A 504 -9.61 9.84 23.17
CA CYS A 504 -10.20 11.17 23.15
C CYS A 504 -10.92 11.43 24.48
N ILE A 505 -10.71 12.58 25.09
CA ILE A 505 -11.51 13.08 26.22
C ILE A 505 -12.24 14.32 25.74
N ALA A 506 -13.54 14.40 25.98
CA ALA A 506 -14.32 15.60 25.69
C ALA A 506 -15.00 16.13 26.97
N GLU A 507 -14.97 17.44 27.16
CA GLU A 507 -15.65 18.12 28.26
C GLU A 507 -16.71 19.08 27.74
N LEU A 508 -17.86 19.09 28.40
CA LEU A 508 -19.03 19.88 28.01
C LEU A 508 -19.04 21.21 28.78
N TRP A 509 -19.01 22.33 28.05
CA TRP A 509 -18.95 23.68 28.60
C TRP A 509 -20.21 24.49 28.27
N HIS A 510 -20.69 25.26 29.25
CA HIS A 510 -21.88 26.08 29.16
C HIS A 510 -21.60 27.47 29.74
N GLN A 511 -22.04 28.54 29.07
CA GLN A 511 -21.92 29.89 29.64
C GLN A 511 -22.94 30.11 30.76
N ASN A 512 -22.50 30.54 31.94
CA ASN A 512 -23.38 30.94 33.03
C ASN A 512 -24.07 32.29 32.72
N GLN A 513 -25.00 32.72 33.60
CA GLN A 513 -25.71 34.01 33.45
C GLN A 513 -24.78 35.25 33.52
N MET A 514 -23.50 35.09 33.83
CA MET A 514 -22.46 36.13 33.82
C MET A 514 -21.51 35.99 32.60
N GLY A 515 -21.87 35.16 31.61
CA GLY A 515 -21.09 34.92 30.38
C GLY A 515 -19.88 34.00 30.53
N GLN A 516 -19.54 33.56 31.75
CA GLN A 516 -18.36 32.74 32.02
C GLN A 516 -18.62 31.28 31.65
N TRP A 517 -17.66 30.62 31.00
CA TRP A 517 -17.73 29.20 30.68
C TRP A 517 -17.53 28.33 31.93
N VAL A 518 -18.50 27.45 32.20
CA VAL A 518 -18.45 26.47 33.29
C VAL A 518 -18.54 25.06 32.71
N ARG A 519 -17.64 24.18 33.14
CA ARG A 519 -17.67 22.75 32.77
C ARG A 519 -18.82 22.05 33.50
N LYS A 520 -19.73 21.45 32.73
CA LYS A 520 -20.82 20.58 33.21
C LYS A 520 -20.31 19.17 33.51
N THR A 521 -19.75 18.50 32.50
CA THR A 521 -19.36 17.08 32.59
C THR A 521 -18.15 16.77 31.70
N SER A 522 -17.55 15.59 31.90
CA SER A 522 -16.40 15.09 31.14
C SER A 522 -16.54 13.60 30.85
N LYS A 523 -16.16 13.17 29.64
CA LYS A 523 -16.24 11.77 29.19
C LYS A 523 -15.03 11.41 28.33
N SER A 524 -14.49 10.22 28.57
CA SER A 524 -13.45 9.60 27.74
C SER A 524 -14.05 8.63 26.73
N SER A 525 -13.44 8.52 25.56
CA SER A 525 -13.77 7.53 24.54
C SER A 525 -13.30 6.12 24.92
N ASN A 526 -13.72 5.14 24.13
CA ASN A 526 -12.97 3.90 23.94
C ASN A 526 -11.50 4.18 23.56
N ILE A 527 -10.61 3.27 23.92
CA ILE A 527 -9.19 3.34 23.56
C ILE A 527 -9.00 2.78 22.14
N LEU A 528 -8.11 3.40 21.36
CA LEU A 528 -7.65 2.92 20.05
C LEU A 528 -6.18 2.51 20.16
N GLU A 529 -5.86 1.25 19.82
CA GLU A 529 -4.48 0.79 19.72
C GLU A 529 -4.00 0.89 18.27
N VAL A 530 -2.89 1.61 18.04
CA VAL A 530 -2.27 1.79 16.72
C VAL A 530 -0.92 1.11 16.70
N LYS A 531 -0.75 0.15 15.78
CA LYS A 531 0.46 -0.68 15.61
C LYS A 531 1.22 -0.27 14.37
N VAL A 532 2.29 0.49 14.55
CA VAL A 532 3.19 0.87 13.46
C VAL A 532 4.21 -0.24 13.22
N LYS A 533 4.44 -0.63 11.96
CA LYS A 533 5.41 -1.66 11.55
C LYS A 533 6.32 -1.15 10.41
N PRO A 534 7.51 -1.73 10.21
CA PRO A 534 8.27 -1.55 8.97
C PRO A 534 7.50 -2.10 7.74
N PRO A 535 7.87 -1.66 6.51
CA PRO A 535 7.35 -2.25 5.28
C PRO A 535 7.80 -3.71 5.12
N ASP A 536 6.99 -4.51 4.43
CA ASP A 536 7.30 -5.91 4.13
C ASP A 536 8.38 -5.99 3.03
N CYS A 537 9.47 -6.73 3.30
CA CYS A 537 10.65 -6.79 2.44
C CYS A 537 10.37 -7.38 1.05
N ARG A 538 10.98 -6.80 0.01
CA ARG A 538 10.90 -7.25 -1.39
C ARG A 538 12.25 -7.59 -2.02
N LEU A 539 13.36 -7.48 -1.27
CA LEU A 539 14.72 -7.70 -1.76
C LEU A 539 14.86 -9.04 -2.52
N LYS A 540 15.20 -8.97 -3.81
CA LYS A 540 15.61 -10.12 -4.61
C LYS A 540 17.03 -9.91 -5.13
N VAL A 541 17.87 -10.90 -4.94
CA VAL A 541 19.22 -10.97 -5.52
C VAL A 541 19.22 -12.05 -6.60
N ASN A 542 20.04 -11.87 -7.63
CA ASN A 542 20.12 -12.77 -8.77
C ASN A 542 20.51 -14.21 -8.37
N GLN A 543 19.61 -15.17 -8.62
CA GLN A 543 19.77 -16.60 -8.27
C GLN A 543 20.51 -17.43 -9.33
N VAL A 544 20.93 -16.84 -10.46
CA VAL A 544 21.63 -17.56 -11.53
C VAL A 544 22.95 -18.13 -11.01
N LYS A 545 23.02 -19.46 -10.92
CA LYS A 545 24.27 -20.19 -10.69
C LYS A 545 25.17 -20.08 -11.91
N ARG A 546 26.46 -19.91 -11.69
CA ARG A 546 27.48 -19.77 -12.75
C ARG A 546 28.60 -20.77 -12.54
N ASN A 547 29.29 -21.11 -13.62
CA ASN A 547 30.57 -21.80 -13.58
C ASN A 547 31.56 -20.95 -14.39
N ILE A 548 32.65 -20.52 -13.76
CA ILE A 548 33.69 -19.69 -14.39
C ILE A 548 34.98 -20.50 -14.36
N ILE A 549 35.57 -20.71 -15.54
CA ILE A 549 36.88 -21.34 -15.69
C ILE A 549 37.87 -20.22 -16.04
N VAL A 550 38.94 -20.12 -15.26
CA VAL A 550 39.93 -19.02 -15.32
C VAL A 550 41.31 -19.65 -15.37
N LYS A 551 42.28 -19.07 -16.08
CA LYS A 551 43.67 -19.58 -16.05
C LYS A 551 44.40 -19.04 -14.83
N GLU A 552 45.43 -19.76 -14.39
CA GLU A 552 46.34 -19.28 -13.36
C GLU A 552 46.90 -17.90 -13.76
N ASN A 553 46.94 -16.95 -12.82
CA ASN A 553 47.31 -15.53 -13.00
C ASN A 553 46.34 -14.61 -13.79
N ASP A 554 45.23 -15.11 -14.37
CA ASP A 554 44.14 -14.24 -14.90
C ASP A 554 43.32 -13.59 -13.77
N ASN A 555 42.33 -12.75 -14.09
CA ASN A 555 41.41 -12.15 -13.10
C ASN A 555 40.10 -12.96 -12.97
N ILE A 556 39.54 -13.07 -11.76
CA ILE A 556 38.24 -13.69 -11.49
C ILE A 556 37.19 -12.59 -11.25
N ASP A 557 36.25 -12.42 -12.19
CA ASP A 557 35.16 -11.44 -12.10
C ASP A 557 33.88 -12.04 -11.48
N LEU A 558 33.52 -11.58 -10.28
CA LEU A 558 32.29 -11.95 -9.58
C LEU A 558 31.28 -10.80 -9.58
N GLY A 559 30.05 -11.08 -10.01
CA GLY A 559 28.99 -10.08 -10.16
C GLY A 559 27.76 -10.36 -9.31
N CYS A 560 27.49 -9.47 -8.35
CA CYS A 560 26.29 -9.44 -7.52
C CYS A 560 25.28 -8.44 -8.12
N THR A 561 24.00 -8.81 -8.17
CA THR A 561 22.97 -7.96 -8.79
C THR A 561 21.64 -8.11 -8.06
N ILE A 562 21.11 -6.98 -7.61
CA ILE A 562 19.79 -6.83 -7.00
C ILE A 562 18.77 -6.64 -8.12
N THR A 563 17.70 -7.44 -8.11
CA THR A 563 16.68 -7.49 -9.16
C THR A 563 15.32 -6.95 -8.72
N ASP A 564 15.10 -6.80 -7.41
CA ASP A 564 13.90 -6.19 -6.81
C ASP A 564 14.28 -5.62 -5.43
N GLN A 565 13.62 -4.53 -5.02
CA GLN A 565 13.93 -3.78 -3.79
C GLN A 565 12.66 -3.20 -3.17
N THR A 566 12.64 -3.01 -1.85
CA THR A 566 11.44 -2.58 -1.12
C THR A 566 11.03 -1.14 -1.44
N ARG A 567 12.00 -0.23 -1.64
CA ARG A 567 11.76 1.17 -2.05
C ARG A 567 12.90 1.72 -2.94
N PRO A 568 12.67 2.82 -3.69
CA PRO A 568 13.72 3.48 -4.49
C PRO A 568 14.87 4.09 -3.68
N ASP A 569 14.63 4.45 -2.42
CA ASP A 569 15.60 5.04 -1.49
C ASP A 569 16.28 4.01 -0.56
N SER A 570 16.05 2.72 -0.80
CA SER A 570 16.78 1.62 -0.16
C SER A 570 18.30 1.74 -0.38
N GLN A 571 19.06 1.37 0.65
CA GLN A 571 20.53 1.24 0.56
C GLN A 571 20.94 -0.17 0.97
N PHE A 572 22.09 -0.63 0.49
CA PHE A 572 22.47 -2.04 0.58
C PHE A 572 23.86 -2.24 1.18
N SER A 573 23.93 -3.17 2.13
CA SER A 573 25.16 -3.76 2.66
C SER A 573 25.38 -5.07 1.91
N VAL A 574 26.55 -5.25 1.29
CA VAL A 574 26.87 -6.40 0.43
C VAL A 574 28.12 -7.10 0.95
N GLN A 575 27.94 -8.33 1.40
CA GLN A 575 28.94 -9.18 2.02
C GLN A 575 29.29 -10.29 1.04
N TRP A 576 30.57 -10.57 0.81
CA TRP A 576 31.01 -11.60 -0.14
C TRP A 576 31.51 -12.83 0.59
N TYR A 577 31.08 -14.01 0.17
CA TYR A 577 31.38 -15.29 0.80
C TYR A 577 31.98 -16.29 -0.20
N VAL A 578 32.84 -17.17 0.29
CA VAL A 578 33.24 -18.39 -0.42
C VAL A 578 32.94 -19.64 0.43
N HIS A 579 32.50 -20.68 -0.25
CA HIS A 579 32.45 -22.04 0.24
C HIS A 579 33.56 -22.88 -0.42
N LYS A 580 34.52 -23.37 0.36
CA LYS A 580 35.56 -24.33 -0.08
C LYS A 580 35.15 -25.75 0.31
N SER A 581 35.28 -26.71 -0.62
CA SER A 581 34.76 -28.08 -0.45
C SER A 581 35.43 -28.92 0.64
N LEU A 582 36.50 -28.42 1.27
CA LEU A 582 37.20 -29.02 2.41
C LEU A 582 36.75 -28.45 3.76
N GLU A 583 35.94 -27.38 3.77
CA GLU A 583 35.61 -26.60 4.96
C GLU A 583 34.08 -26.62 5.17
N LYS A 584 33.63 -26.65 6.44
CA LYS A 584 32.19 -26.72 6.76
C LYS A 584 31.47 -25.38 6.71
N ASP A 585 32.18 -24.29 7.00
CA ASP A 585 31.61 -22.96 7.20
C ASP A 585 32.05 -22.01 6.08
N ASP A 586 31.11 -21.20 5.59
CA ASP A 586 31.35 -20.27 4.50
C ASP A 586 32.14 -19.05 5.01
N LYS A 587 33.27 -18.75 4.36
CA LYS A 587 34.18 -17.70 4.80
C LYS A 587 33.84 -16.34 4.18
N LEU A 588 33.61 -15.36 5.05
CA LEU A 588 33.40 -13.96 4.70
C LEU A 588 34.71 -13.32 4.20
N ILE A 589 34.69 -12.83 2.97
CA ILE A 589 35.78 -12.18 2.24
C ILE A 589 35.89 -10.71 2.67
N LEU A 590 34.80 -9.96 2.46
CA LEU A 590 34.71 -8.53 2.75
C LEU A 590 33.25 -8.11 2.91
N ILE A 591 33.06 -6.95 3.55
CA ILE A 591 31.78 -6.25 3.68
C ILE A 591 31.89 -4.91 2.95
N SER A 592 31.07 -4.66 1.93
CA SER A 592 30.79 -3.31 1.46
C SER A 592 29.57 -2.80 2.22
N ASN A 593 29.75 -1.83 3.11
CA ASN A 593 28.66 -1.35 3.96
C ASN A 593 27.67 -0.46 3.19
N ARG A 594 26.59 -0.04 3.87
CA ARG A 594 25.54 0.84 3.31
C ARG A 594 26.10 2.07 2.59
N ASP A 595 27.12 2.69 3.17
CA ASP A 595 27.75 3.93 2.68
C ASP A 595 28.89 3.63 1.67
N CYS A 596 28.93 2.39 1.16
CA CYS A 596 29.91 1.85 0.21
C CYS A 596 31.36 1.79 0.73
N VAL A 597 31.58 1.94 2.04
CA VAL A 597 32.90 1.73 2.66
C VAL A 597 33.16 0.22 2.77
N VAL A 598 34.36 -0.20 2.37
CA VAL A 598 34.75 -1.61 2.29
C VAL A 598 35.61 -2.02 3.47
N GLU A 599 35.18 -3.06 4.19
CA GLU A 599 35.91 -3.70 5.28
C GLU A 599 36.34 -5.12 4.85
N TYR A 600 37.64 -5.32 4.66
CA TYR A 600 38.22 -6.63 4.33
C TYR A 600 38.35 -7.50 5.59
N LYS A 601 37.94 -8.77 5.52
CA LYS A 601 38.08 -9.74 6.61
C LYS A 601 39.25 -10.68 6.33
N ASN A 602 39.82 -11.28 7.38
CA ASN A 602 41.00 -12.15 7.27
C ASN A 602 40.62 -13.57 6.79
N TRP A 603 40.17 -13.68 5.55
CA TRP A 603 39.78 -14.93 4.88
C TRP A 603 40.98 -15.84 4.51
N LEU A 604 42.12 -15.26 4.11
CA LEU A 604 43.19 -15.95 3.36
C LEU A 604 44.49 -16.23 4.14
N GLY A 605 44.51 -16.07 5.47
CA GLY A 605 45.62 -16.53 6.34
C GLY A 605 47.01 -15.87 6.16
N ARG A 606 47.20 -15.00 5.15
CA ARG A 606 48.41 -14.19 4.94
C ARG A 606 47.98 -12.77 4.53
N ASP A 607 48.57 -11.73 5.13
CA ASP A 607 48.17 -10.34 4.86
C ASP A 607 48.39 -9.88 3.41
N LYS A 608 49.33 -10.49 2.67
CA LYS A 608 49.68 -10.14 1.29
C LYS A 608 48.55 -10.27 0.24
N ARG A 609 47.40 -10.91 0.54
CA ARG A 609 46.31 -11.07 -0.47
C ARG A 609 45.27 -9.94 -0.48
N LYS A 610 45.30 -8.97 0.45
CA LYS A 610 44.31 -7.85 0.47
C LYS A 610 44.37 -6.97 -0.78
N GLU A 611 45.57 -6.72 -1.30
CA GLU A 611 45.80 -5.92 -2.52
C GLU A 611 45.30 -6.60 -3.81
N ARG A 612 45.01 -7.91 -3.78
CA ARG A 612 44.45 -8.65 -4.91
C ARG A 612 42.93 -8.50 -5.03
N LEU A 613 42.24 -7.94 -4.04
CA LEU A 613 40.78 -7.78 -4.02
C LEU A 613 40.41 -6.36 -4.48
N GLN A 614 39.74 -6.24 -5.63
CA GLN A 614 39.15 -4.99 -6.08
C GLN A 614 37.62 -5.08 -6.04
N THR A 615 36.96 -4.02 -5.57
CA THR A 615 35.50 -3.94 -5.52
C THR A 615 35.00 -2.69 -6.23
N ALA A 616 33.93 -2.79 -7.01
CA ALA A 616 33.26 -1.64 -7.59
C ALA A 616 31.74 -1.72 -7.44
N LYS A 617 31.10 -0.55 -7.45
CA LYS A 617 29.64 -0.37 -7.53
C LYS A 617 29.34 0.43 -8.80
N PRO A 618 29.44 -0.19 -10.00
CA PRO A 618 29.36 0.54 -11.27
C PRO A 618 27.98 1.19 -11.52
N LEU A 619 26.92 0.62 -10.96
CA LEU A 619 25.54 1.08 -11.06
C LEU A 619 24.81 0.81 -9.73
N SER A 620 23.70 1.50 -9.47
CA SER A 620 22.86 1.16 -8.31
C SER A 620 22.32 -0.27 -8.44
N GLY A 621 22.32 -1.03 -7.35
CA GLY A 621 21.93 -2.46 -7.34
C GLY A 621 22.97 -3.44 -7.92
N HIS A 622 24.07 -2.95 -8.53
CA HIS A 622 25.12 -3.79 -9.10
C HIS A 622 26.43 -3.62 -8.33
N TYR A 623 26.99 -4.73 -7.86
CA TYR A 623 28.23 -4.78 -7.07
C TYR A 623 29.14 -5.84 -7.68
N THR A 624 30.41 -5.50 -7.94
CA THR A 624 31.41 -6.42 -8.47
C THR A 624 32.55 -6.63 -7.48
N LEU A 625 33.07 -7.85 -7.46
CA LEU A 625 34.29 -8.24 -6.77
C LEU A 625 35.21 -8.90 -7.81
N VAL A 626 36.39 -8.32 -8.01
CA VAL A 626 37.44 -8.85 -8.87
C VAL A 626 38.56 -9.36 -7.98
N LEU A 627 38.96 -10.62 -8.18
CA LEU A 627 40.16 -11.18 -7.55
C LEU A 627 41.27 -11.27 -8.61
N LEU A 628 42.29 -10.44 -8.45
CA LEU A 628 43.45 -10.35 -9.36
C LEU A 628 44.38 -11.56 -9.19
N LYS A 629 45.06 -11.96 -10.26
CA LYS A 629 46.06 -13.05 -10.28
C LYS A 629 45.56 -14.37 -9.68
N ALA A 630 44.62 -15.02 -10.34
CA ALA A 630 43.95 -16.24 -9.91
C ALA A 630 44.94 -17.36 -9.54
N ASP A 631 44.88 -17.83 -8.30
CA ASP A 631 45.63 -18.98 -7.78
C ASP A 631 44.73 -20.22 -7.72
N ILE A 632 45.30 -21.43 -7.74
CA ILE A 632 44.55 -22.69 -7.61
C ILE A 632 43.74 -22.71 -6.32
N ASP A 633 44.34 -22.21 -5.23
CA ASP A 633 43.67 -22.09 -3.93
C ASP A 633 42.51 -21.07 -3.92
N ASP A 634 42.34 -20.24 -4.94
CA ASP A 634 41.18 -19.36 -5.05
C ASP A 634 39.95 -20.09 -5.67
N GLY A 635 40.10 -21.36 -6.08
CA GLY A 635 38.99 -22.23 -6.48
C GLY A 635 37.96 -22.46 -5.36
N GLY A 636 36.67 -22.39 -5.70
CA GLY A 636 35.59 -22.48 -4.70
C GLY A 636 34.22 -22.13 -5.27
N LYS A 637 33.21 -22.01 -4.40
CA LYS A 637 31.87 -21.54 -4.76
C LYS A 637 31.59 -20.20 -4.07
N TYR A 638 31.42 -19.15 -4.84
CA TYR A 638 31.26 -17.78 -4.36
C TYR A 638 29.81 -17.32 -4.41
N TYR A 639 29.39 -16.50 -3.45
CA TYR A 639 28.10 -15.79 -3.47
C TYR A 639 28.20 -14.44 -2.76
N CYS A 640 27.24 -13.55 -3.03
CA CYS A 640 27.03 -12.35 -2.21
C CYS A 640 25.81 -12.54 -1.30
N HIS A 641 25.91 -12.04 -0.07
CA HIS A 641 24.80 -11.85 0.85
C HIS A 641 24.49 -10.35 0.91
N VAL A 642 23.24 -9.99 0.67
CA VAL A 642 22.79 -8.59 0.57
C VAL A 642 21.78 -8.32 1.69
N GLU A 643 22.01 -7.26 2.45
CA GLU A 643 21.05 -6.72 3.41
C GLU A 643 20.45 -5.42 2.87
N GLU A 644 19.12 -5.30 2.91
CA GLU A 644 18.42 -4.06 2.56
C GLU A 644 18.20 -3.21 3.81
N TRP A 645 18.56 -1.93 3.73
CA TRP A 645 18.46 -0.95 4.80
C TRP A 645 17.59 0.23 4.37
N LEU A 646 16.71 0.68 5.26
CA LEU A 646 15.86 1.86 5.07
C LEU A 646 15.98 2.83 6.24
N LEU A 647 15.67 4.09 5.96
CA LEU A 647 15.59 5.16 6.95
C LEU A 647 14.18 5.19 7.57
N ASN A 648 14.07 5.18 8.90
CA ASN A 648 12.80 5.41 9.59
C ASN A 648 12.47 6.92 9.61
N PRO A 649 11.25 7.33 10.01
CA PRO A 649 10.85 8.74 10.02
C PRO A 649 11.64 9.64 11.00
N ASN A 650 12.45 9.04 11.86
CA ASN A 650 13.28 9.68 12.88
C ASN A 650 14.77 9.72 12.46
N ASN A 651 15.07 9.47 11.18
CA ASN A 651 16.41 9.40 10.60
C ASN A 651 17.32 8.28 11.14
N ILE A 652 16.75 7.20 11.69
CA ILE A 652 17.46 6.01 12.15
C ILE A 652 17.36 4.92 11.08
N TRP A 653 18.49 4.33 10.71
CA TRP A 653 18.54 3.21 9.75
C TRP A 653 18.15 1.88 10.40
N TYR A 654 17.35 1.08 9.70
CA TYR A 654 16.98 -0.29 10.12
C TYR A 654 17.09 -1.27 8.94
N LYS A 655 17.41 -2.52 9.26
CA LYS A 655 17.44 -3.63 8.30
C LYS A 655 16.00 -4.06 8.00
N VAL A 656 15.66 -4.10 6.71
CA VAL A 656 14.34 -4.48 6.19
C VAL A 656 14.27 -5.99 5.98
N GLY A 657 15.38 -6.57 5.53
CA GLY A 657 15.57 -8.00 5.30
C GLY A 657 16.90 -8.28 4.61
N GLU A 658 17.10 -9.51 4.18
CA GLU A 658 18.34 -9.97 3.53
C GLU A 658 18.08 -11.10 2.53
N ASN A 659 18.99 -11.28 1.57
CA ASN A 659 18.90 -12.31 0.53
C ASN A 659 20.28 -12.61 -0.06
N VAL A 660 20.51 -13.85 -0.54
CA VAL A 660 21.79 -14.32 -1.12
C VAL A 660 21.71 -14.44 -2.64
N SER A 661 22.84 -14.38 -3.35
CA SER A 661 22.90 -14.71 -4.78
C SER A 661 22.95 -16.21 -5.04
N GLY A 662 22.76 -16.58 -6.32
CA GLY A 662 23.18 -17.88 -6.82
C GLY A 662 24.68 -18.12 -6.62
N LEU A 663 25.04 -19.38 -6.39
CA LEU A 663 26.44 -19.81 -6.25
C LEU A 663 27.16 -19.76 -7.60
N THR A 664 28.29 -19.07 -7.63
CA THR A 664 29.24 -19.03 -8.75
C THR A 664 30.41 -19.96 -8.42
N THR A 665 30.46 -21.12 -9.06
CA THR A 665 31.64 -22.00 -9.00
C THR A 665 32.77 -21.36 -9.82
N VAL A 666 33.96 -21.29 -9.23
CA VAL A 666 35.19 -20.85 -9.91
C VAL A 666 36.16 -22.02 -9.91
N THR A 667 36.73 -22.32 -11.07
CA THR A 667 37.76 -23.33 -11.26
C THR A 667 38.96 -22.69 -11.95
N VAL A 668 40.13 -22.74 -11.30
CA VAL A 668 41.38 -22.20 -11.85
C VAL A 668 42.17 -23.34 -12.48
N GLN A 669 42.67 -23.13 -13.70
CA GLN A 669 43.44 -24.11 -14.47
C GLN A 669 44.86 -23.62 -14.73
N ARG A 670 45.86 -24.50 -14.58
CA ARG A 670 47.23 -24.20 -15.01
C ARG A 670 47.37 -24.17 -16.53
N PRO A 671 48.38 -23.47 -17.07
CA PRO A 671 48.78 -23.65 -18.46
C PRO A 671 49.30 -25.08 -18.71
N GLU A 672 49.19 -25.53 -19.95
CA GLU A 672 49.75 -26.81 -20.42
C GLU A 672 51.16 -26.61 -20.97
N SER A 673 52.08 -27.55 -20.73
CA SER A 673 53.46 -27.43 -21.22
C SER A 673 53.57 -27.61 -22.73
N ASN A 674 54.31 -26.70 -23.36
CA ASN A 674 54.70 -26.72 -24.77
C ASN A 674 56.23 -26.84 -24.95
N LEU A 675 56.97 -27.19 -23.89
CA LEU A 675 58.43 -27.40 -23.95
C LEU A 675 58.79 -28.50 -24.95
N GLN A 676 59.69 -28.20 -25.88
CA GLN A 676 60.22 -29.17 -26.84
C GLN A 676 61.71 -28.91 -27.09
N THR A 677 62.48 -30.00 -27.18
CA THR A 677 63.91 -30.00 -27.48
C THR A 677 64.19 -30.71 -28.81
N VAL A 678 65.32 -30.36 -29.45
CA VAL A 678 65.72 -30.94 -30.73
C VAL A 678 66.14 -32.41 -30.56
N LYS A 679 65.44 -33.30 -31.25
CA LYS A 679 65.58 -34.77 -31.16
C LYS A 679 66.61 -35.39 -32.12
N THR A 680 67.36 -34.57 -32.84
CA THR A 680 68.30 -35.03 -33.87
C THR A 680 69.49 -35.77 -33.25
N GLU A 681 69.70 -37.02 -33.66
CA GLU A 681 70.90 -37.79 -33.30
C GLU A 681 72.13 -37.31 -34.09
N LYS A 682 73.30 -37.31 -33.45
CA LYS A 682 74.55 -36.75 -33.99
C LYS A 682 75.70 -37.72 -33.68
N SER A 683 76.52 -38.06 -34.67
CA SER A 683 77.76 -38.82 -34.44
C SER A 683 78.97 -37.91 -34.64
N ILE A 684 79.93 -37.95 -33.72
CA ILE A 684 81.13 -37.11 -33.72
C ILE A 684 82.37 -37.98 -33.47
N THR A 685 83.27 -38.04 -34.45
CA THR A 685 84.58 -38.70 -34.32
C THR A 685 85.67 -37.65 -34.22
N VAL A 686 86.55 -37.77 -33.22
CA VAL A 686 87.64 -36.82 -32.96
C VAL A 686 88.95 -37.52 -32.59
N PRO A 687 90.13 -36.92 -32.81
CA PRO A 687 91.40 -37.47 -32.31
C PRO A 687 91.57 -37.20 -30.80
N GLU A 688 92.45 -37.96 -30.15
CA GLU A 688 92.91 -37.71 -28.77
C GLU A 688 93.50 -36.27 -28.62
N ASP A 689 93.33 -35.69 -27.42
CA ASP A 689 93.66 -34.31 -27.02
C ASP A 689 92.89 -33.16 -27.74
N SER A 690 91.86 -33.48 -28.54
CA SER A 690 90.99 -32.47 -29.19
C SER A 690 89.82 -31.98 -28.30
N GLN A 691 88.92 -31.14 -28.82
CA GLN A 691 87.71 -30.68 -28.11
C GLN A 691 86.41 -31.24 -28.70
N ILE A 692 85.44 -31.54 -27.84
CA ILE A 692 84.11 -32.08 -28.18
C ILE A 692 83.06 -31.04 -27.79
N GLN A 693 82.06 -30.79 -28.66
CA GLN A 693 80.96 -29.86 -28.41
C GLN A 693 79.60 -30.57 -28.43
N LEU A 694 78.85 -30.43 -27.32
CA LEU A 694 77.58 -31.07 -27.05
C LEU A 694 76.47 -30.02 -26.93
N ASP A 695 75.66 -29.88 -27.99
CA ASP A 695 74.67 -28.82 -28.13
C ASP A 695 73.28 -29.25 -27.62
N CYS A 696 72.68 -28.44 -26.74
CA CYS A 696 71.32 -28.58 -26.22
C CYS A 696 70.46 -27.45 -26.79
N ASN A 697 69.47 -27.78 -27.62
CA ASN A 697 68.68 -26.81 -28.39
C ASN A 697 67.18 -27.00 -28.11
N ILE A 698 66.50 -25.90 -27.78
CA ILE A 698 65.08 -25.82 -27.40
C ILE A 698 64.29 -25.30 -28.60
N SER A 699 63.41 -26.13 -29.15
CA SER A 699 62.61 -25.80 -30.34
C SER A 699 61.28 -25.09 -30.01
N ASN A 700 60.75 -25.29 -28.79
CA ASN A 700 59.54 -24.61 -28.32
C ASN A 700 59.52 -24.50 -26.78
N ARG A 701 58.81 -23.51 -26.24
CA ARG A 701 58.61 -23.28 -24.79
C ARG A 701 57.25 -22.63 -24.53
N THR A 702 56.67 -22.86 -23.35
CA THR A 702 55.32 -22.39 -23.02
C THR A 702 55.26 -20.90 -22.78
N ASN A 703 56.29 -20.33 -22.14
CA ASN A 703 56.42 -18.88 -21.97
C ASN A 703 57.85 -18.41 -22.24
N LEU A 704 57.99 -17.23 -22.86
CA LEU A 704 59.29 -16.57 -23.03
C LEU A 704 59.92 -16.18 -21.69
N ASP A 705 59.10 -15.86 -20.68
CA ASP A 705 59.51 -15.53 -19.31
C ASP A 705 59.71 -16.76 -18.40
N SER A 706 59.59 -17.99 -18.94
CA SER A 706 59.84 -19.22 -18.19
C SER A 706 61.31 -19.34 -17.74
N GLN A 707 61.55 -20.02 -16.63
CA GLN A 707 62.90 -20.39 -16.22
C GLN A 707 63.20 -21.83 -16.57
N LEU A 708 64.41 -22.07 -17.07
CA LEU A 708 64.88 -23.36 -17.52
C LEU A 708 65.96 -23.88 -16.58
N SER A 709 65.82 -25.13 -16.10
CA SER A 709 66.95 -25.92 -15.62
C SER A 709 67.26 -27.03 -16.61
N MET A 710 68.51 -27.48 -16.64
CA MET A 710 68.93 -28.56 -17.55
C MET A 710 70.09 -29.36 -16.99
N VAL A 711 70.20 -30.61 -17.41
CA VAL A 711 71.23 -31.56 -16.99
C VAL A 711 71.76 -32.28 -18.22
N TRP A 712 73.07 -32.24 -18.43
CA TRP A 712 73.76 -33.09 -19.39
C TRP A 712 74.09 -34.43 -18.74
N TYR A 713 73.78 -35.50 -19.45
CA TYR A 713 74.09 -36.87 -19.07
C TYR A 713 75.14 -37.45 -20.02
N ALA A 714 76.03 -38.27 -19.47
CA ALA A 714 76.91 -39.15 -20.20
C ALA A 714 76.54 -40.62 -19.92
N GLN A 715 76.68 -41.48 -20.91
CA GLN A 715 76.52 -42.93 -20.83
C GLN A 715 77.67 -43.55 -21.63
N ARG A 716 78.62 -44.22 -20.97
CA ARG A 716 79.75 -44.83 -21.68
C ARG A 716 79.30 -46.03 -22.51
N THR A 717 80.01 -46.35 -23.59
CA THR A 717 79.66 -47.45 -24.51
C THR A 717 79.62 -48.84 -23.85
N LEU A 718 80.15 -48.99 -22.62
CA LEU A 718 80.18 -50.23 -21.83
C LEU A 718 79.26 -50.21 -20.60
N GLU A 719 78.60 -49.09 -20.32
CA GLU A 719 77.79 -48.86 -19.11
C GLU A 719 76.33 -48.58 -19.52
N GLN A 720 75.35 -49.26 -18.91
CA GLN A 720 73.93 -48.95 -19.19
C GLN A 720 73.44 -47.71 -18.46
N ASP A 721 74.03 -47.39 -17.30
CA ASP A 721 73.63 -46.24 -16.49
C ASP A 721 74.08 -44.90 -17.09
N ARG A 722 73.32 -43.85 -16.75
CA ARG A 722 73.46 -42.50 -17.31
C ARG A 722 73.76 -41.52 -16.17
N HIS A 723 74.96 -40.94 -16.19
CA HIS A 723 75.52 -40.18 -15.08
C HIS A 723 75.45 -38.67 -15.42
N PRO A 724 74.93 -37.81 -14.53
CA PRO A 724 74.83 -36.38 -14.78
C PRO A 724 76.21 -35.71 -14.68
N ILE A 725 76.73 -35.18 -15.78
CA ILE A 725 78.08 -34.57 -15.83
C ILE A 725 78.05 -33.09 -15.45
N LEU A 726 77.02 -32.36 -15.89
CA LEU A 726 76.80 -30.96 -15.56
C LEU A 726 75.30 -30.69 -15.40
N ARG A 727 74.94 -29.95 -14.35
CA ARG A 727 73.61 -29.41 -14.11
C ARG A 727 73.67 -27.89 -14.11
N LEU A 728 72.74 -27.28 -14.83
CA LEU A 728 72.45 -25.85 -14.80
C LEU A 728 71.12 -25.66 -14.08
N ASN A 729 71.15 -25.07 -12.89
CA ASN A 729 69.92 -24.77 -12.15
C ASN A 729 69.25 -23.50 -12.70
N ARG A 730 67.98 -23.30 -12.33
CA ARG A 730 67.11 -22.22 -12.83
C ARG A 730 67.66 -20.81 -12.66
N ASN A 731 68.54 -20.59 -11.68
CA ASN A 731 69.18 -19.29 -11.44
C ASN A 731 70.41 -19.07 -12.34
N SER A 732 70.61 -19.93 -13.35
CA SER A 732 71.80 -20.00 -14.19
C SER A 732 73.10 -20.26 -13.41
N VAL A 733 73.02 -21.02 -12.31
CA VAL A 733 74.19 -21.45 -11.52
C VAL A 733 74.51 -22.92 -11.82
N PHE A 734 75.81 -23.21 -11.93
CA PHE A 734 76.33 -24.53 -12.31
C PHE A 734 76.56 -25.42 -11.09
N GLU A 735 76.11 -26.67 -11.21
CA GLU A 735 76.32 -27.77 -10.28
C GLU A 735 76.94 -28.93 -11.08
N TYR A 736 78.20 -29.28 -10.83
CA TYR A 736 78.82 -30.45 -11.45
C TYR A 736 78.27 -31.76 -10.83
N GLY A 737 78.38 -32.88 -11.55
CA GLY A 737 77.95 -34.22 -11.10
C GLY A 737 78.49 -34.63 -9.72
N SER A 738 77.87 -35.63 -9.07
CA SER A 738 78.22 -36.04 -7.70
C SER A 738 79.68 -36.53 -7.57
N PRO A 739 80.34 -36.35 -6.41
CA PRO A 739 81.77 -36.63 -6.27
C PRO A 739 82.15 -38.12 -6.17
N GLU A 740 81.21 -39.04 -6.38
CA GLU A 740 81.33 -40.44 -5.96
C GLU A 740 81.87 -41.39 -7.05
N ASP A 741 81.92 -40.92 -8.31
CA ASP A 741 82.58 -41.58 -9.43
C ASP A 741 83.84 -40.82 -9.88
N ASN A 742 84.80 -41.52 -10.49
CA ASN A 742 86.08 -41.00 -11.02
C ASN A 742 85.88 -39.93 -12.11
N SER A 743 85.56 -38.70 -11.69
CA SER A 743 85.02 -37.64 -12.54
C SER A 743 85.65 -36.26 -12.32
N GLU A 744 86.61 -36.13 -11.39
CA GLU A 744 87.40 -34.90 -11.25
C GLU A 744 88.14 -34.55 -12.55
N SER A 745 88.71 -35.56 -13.22
CA SER A 745 89.32 -35.41 -14.55
C SER A 745 88.33 -34.98 -15.65
N LEU A 746 87.02 -35.21 -15.49
CA LEU A 746 85.99 -34.68 -16.40
C LEU A 746 85.61 -33.25 -16.01
N ARG A 747 85.42 -32.95 -14.72
CA ARG A 747 85.10 -31.60 -14.22
C ARG A 747 86.10 -30.56 -14.70
N ASP A 748 87.40 -30.83 -14.54
CA ASP A 748 88.48 -29.90 -14.91
C ASP A 748 88.63 -29.68 -16.43
N ARG A 749 87.93 -30.48 -17.25
CA ARG A 749 87.93 -30.39 -18.72
C ARG A 749 86.60 -29.88 -19.30
N LEU A 750 85.56 -29.66 -18.48
CA LEU A 750 84.23 -29.24 -18.93
C LEU A 750 84.04 -27.71 -18.86
N GLN A 751 83.65 -27.11 -19.97
CA GLN A 751 83.31 -25.69 -20.09
C GLN A 751 81.88 -25.54 -20.62
N PHE A 752 81.08 -24.69 -20.00
CA PHE A 752 79.73 -24.34 -20.47
C PHE A 752 79.71 -23.01 -21.23
N GLU A 753 78.89 -22.92 -22.27
CA GLU A 753 78.60 -21.67 -22.98
C GLU A 753 77.10 -21.53 -23.33
N LYS A 754 76.50 -20.38 -23.02
CA LYS A 754 75.12 -20.04 -23.43
C LYS A 754 75.16 -19.24 -24.74
N MET A 755 75.00 -19.94 -25.87
CA MET A 755 75.12 -19.34 -27.21
C MET A 755 73.94 -18.43 -27.57
N THR A 756 72.70 -18.82 -27.22
CA THR A 756 71.49 -18.00 -27.39
C THR A 756 70.52 -18.23 -26.23
N ASN A 757 69.33 -17.63 -26.26
CA ASN A 757 68.30 -17.93 -25.24
C ASN A 757 67.72 -19.35 -25.31
N ASP A 758 67.95 -20.07 -26.42
CA ASP A 758 67.37 -21.39 -26.70
C ASP A 758 68.45 -22.43 -27.06
N LEU A 759 69.72 -22.01 -27.19
CA LEU A 759 70.88 -22.87 -27.48
C LEU A 759 71.93 -22.77 -26.37
N TYR A 760 72.23 -23.92 -25.77
CA TYR A 760 73.11 -24.11 -24.63
C TYR A 760 74.13 -25.19 -24.98
N SER A 761 75.44 -24.91 -24.90
CA SER A 761 76.49 -25.83 -25.35
C SER A 761 77.43 -26.21 -24.21
N LEU A 762 77.79 -27.49 -24.15
CA LEU A 762 78.77 -28.04 -23.23
C LEU A 762 79.98 -28.53 -24.02
N ILE A 763 81.15 -28.02 -23.67
CA ILE A 763 82.42 -28.27 -24.35
C ILE A 763 83.30 -29.12 -23.43
N LEU A 764 83.79 -30.26 -23.92
CA LEU A 764 84.78 -31.09 -23.25
C LEU A 764 86.13 -30.91 -23.94
N GLN A 765 87.10 -30.37 -23.22
CA GLN A 765 88.48 -30.16 -23.67
C GLN A 765 89.32 -31.43 -23.51
N LYS A 766 90.41 -31.55 -24.27
CA LYS A 766 91.39 -32.65 -24.18
C LYS A 766 90.78 -34.05 -24.18
N ALA A 767 90.06 -34.39 -25.25
CA ALA A 767 89.36 -35.66 -25.42
C ALA A 767 90.29 -36.87 -25.23
N SER A 768 89.87 -37.86 -24.44
CA SER A 768 90.56 -39.14 -24.22
C SER A 768 89.65 -40.30 -24.62
N THR A 769 90.21 -41.48 -24.87
CA THR A 769 89.44 -42.68 -25.26
C THR A 769 88.34 -43.04 -24.27
N SER A 770 88.52 -42.73 -22.98
CA SER A 770 87.53 -42.87 -21.90
C SER A 770 86.27 -42.03 -22.04
N ASP A 771 86.29 -41.00 -22.89
CA ASP A 771 85.17 -40.08 -23.13
C ASP A 771 84.32 -40.51 -24.35
N SER A 772 84.57 -41.71 -24.89
CA SER A 772 83.74 -42.30 -25.95
C SER A 772 82.45 -42.86 -25.37
N GLY A 773 81.30 -42.39 -25.87
CA GLY A 773 79.99 -42.73 -25.32
C GLY A 773 78.85 -41.88 -25.91
N ASN A 774 77.66 -42.03 -25.33
CA ASN A 774 76.46 -41.28 -25.69
C ASN A 774 76.22 -40.13 -24.72
N TYR A 775 75.86 -38.96 -25.25
CA TYR A 775 75.59 -37.74 -24.51
C TYR A 775 74.26 -37.12 -24.91
N PHE A 776 73.50 -36.60 -23.95
CA PHE A 776 72.24 -35.87 -24.20
C PHE A 776 71.96 -34.86 -23.08
N CYS A 777 71.07 -33.89 -23.32
CA CYS A 777 70.56 -33.01 -22.28
C CYS A 777 69.10 -33.34 -21.93
N SER A 778 68.73 -33.12 -20.66
CA SER A 778 67.35 -33.10 -20.17
C SER A 778 67.04 -31.69 -19.68
N VAL A 779 65.94 -31.10 -20.13
CA VAL A 779 65.51 -29.72 -19.84
C VAL A 779 64.20 -29.74 -19.06
N GLU A 780 64.04 -28.83 -18.10
CA GLU A 780 62.82 -28.63 -17.31
C GLU A 780 62.34 -27.18 -17.46
N GLU A 781 61.06 -26.97 -17.76
CA GLU A 781 60.44 -25.63 -17.79
C GLU A 781 59.76 -25.35 -16.44
N TRP A 782 60.01 -24.17 -15.88
CA TRP A 782 59.47 -23.72 -14.59
C TRP A 782 58.76 -22.38 -14.73
N LEU A 783 57.60 -22.28 -14.08
CA LEU A 783 56.83 -21.04 -13.95
C LEU A 783 56.71 -20.61 -12.49
N LEU A 784 56.47 -19.31 -12.30
CA LEU A 784 56.19 -18.68 -11.01
C LEU A 784 54.67 -18.65 -10.81
N ASP A 785 54.18 -19.15 -9.68
CA ASP A 785 52.77 -19.05 -9.30
C ASP A 785 52.40 -17.63 -8.78
N PRO A 786 51.12 -17.32 -8.57
CA PRO A 786 50.68 -16.04 -8.00
C PRO A 786 51.13 -15.74 -6.55
N ASN A 787 51.86 -16.65 -5.90
CA ASN A 787 52.37 -16.56 -4.53
C ASN A 787 53.89 -16.37 -4.46
N ASP A 788 54.54 -16.12 -5.60
CA ASP A 788 55.99 -16.07 -5.80
C ASP A 788 56.71 -17.44 -5.57
N VAL A 789 55.99 -18.55 -5.73
CA VAL A 789 56.50 -19.93 -5.62
C VAL A 789 56.69 -20.55 -7.00
N TRP A 790 57.87 -21.11 -7.25
CA TRP A 790 58.20 -21.75 -8.52
C TRP A 790 57.73 -23.22 -8.57
N TYR A 791 57.12 -23.63 -9.68
CA TYR A 791 56.76 -25.01 -9.94
C TYR A 791 57.26 -25.48 -11.32
N LYS A 792 57.55 -26.78 -11.43
CA LYS A 792 57.92 -27.44 -12.68
C LYS A 792 56.65 -27.64 -13.53
N LEU A 793 56.65 -27.07 -14.73
CA LEU A 793 55.56 -27.14 -15.69
C LEU A 793 55.69 -28.38 -16.60
N GLY A 794 56.91 -28.73 -16.99
CA GLY A 794 57.19 -29.85 -17.88
C GLY A 794 58.67 -30.20 -17.97
N GLU A 795 59.00 -31.25 -18.70
CA GLU A 795 60.36 -31.69 -19.01
C GLU A 795 60.45 -32.30 -20.40
N ASP A 796 61.62 -32.22 -21.02
CA ASP A 796 61.91 -32.88 -22.30
C ASP A 796 63.42 -33.21 -22.46
N GLN A 797 63.78 -34.12 -23.37
CA GLN A 797 65.17 -34.61 -23.56
C GLN A 797 65.65 -34.54 -25.01
N SER A 798 66.88 -34.09 -25.26
CA SER A 798 67.44 -33.96 -26.61
C SER A 798 67.66 -35.31 -27.31
N GLY A 799 67.99 -35.25 -28.60
CA GLY A 799 68.60 -36.37 -29.31
C GLY A 799 69.95 -36.78 -28.70
N LEU A 800 70.39 -38.00 -29.03
CA LEU A 800 71.65 -38.57 -28.57
C LEU A 800 72.82 -38.12 -29.44
N THR A 801 73.90 -37.66 -28.81
CA THR A 801 75.19 -37.40 -29.46
C THR A 801 76.18 -38.49 -29.10
N THR A 802 76.51 -39.36 -30.07
CA THR A 802 77.52 -40.41 -29.91
C THR A 802 78.90 -39.86 -30.25
N VAL A 803 79.83 -39.96 -29.30
CA VAL A 803 81.20 -39.48 -29.41
C VAL A 803 82.17 -40.66 -29.49
N THR A 804 83.18 -40.58 -30.36
CA THR A 804 84.23 -41.60 -30.49
C THR A 804 85.60 -40.93 -30.63
N VAL A 805 86.53 -41.26 -29.73
CA VAL A 805 87.88 -40.69 -29.68
C VAL A 805 88.90 -41.69 -30.23
N GLN A 806 89.79 -41.25 -31.13
CA GLN A 806 90.77 -42.09 -31.83
C GLN A 806 92.23 -41.82 -31.42
N GLN A 807 93.03 -42.88 -31.30
CA GLN A 807 94.46 -42.83 -30.95
C GLN A 807 95.37 -42.63 -32.18
N PRO A 808 96.65 -42.22 -32.01
CA PRO A 808 97.61 -42.08 -33.09
C PRO A 808 98.05 -43.40 -33.75
N GLU A 809 98.38 -43.36 -35.04
CA GLU A 809 98.92 -44.51 -35.80
C GLU A 809 100.44 -44.68 -35.60
N PHE A 810 100.90 -45.86 -35.20
CA PHE A 810 102.32 -46.22 -34.99
C PHE A 810 103.18 -46.19 -36.28
N LYS A 811 104.36 -45.58 -36.20
CA LYS A 811 105.28 -45.25 -37.32
C LYS A 811 106.80 -45.37 -36.99
N MET A 812 107.19 -45.83 -35.79
CA MET A 812 108.60 -45.97 -35.40
C MET A 812 109.30 -47.13 -36.12
N GLN A 813 110.60 -46.98 -36.41
CA GLN A 813 111.44 -47.98 -37.09
C GLN A 813 112.88 -47.97 -36.57
N VAL A 814 113.53 -49.14 -36.55
CA VAL A 814 114.93 -49.35 -36.12
C VAL A 814 115.79 -49.81 -37.31
N ASP A 815 117.07 -49.44 -37.28
CA ASP A 815 118.06 -49.77 -38.30
C ASP A 815 118.33 -51.29 -38.40
N LYS A 816 118.12 -51.83 -39.61
CA LYS A 816 118.17 -53.27 -39.91
C LYS A 816 119.51 -53.75 -40.47
N THR A 817 120.55 -52.91 -40.53
CA THR A 817 121.84 -53.33 -41.11
C THR A 817 122.51 -54.45 -40.31
N GLU A 818 122.85 -55.55 -40.97
CA GLU A 818 123.68 -56.61 -40.40
C GLU A 818 125.17 -56.29 -40.57
N LEU A 819 125.99 -56.67 -39.59
CA LEU A 819 127.45 -56.56 -39.65
C LEU A 819 128.11 -57.89 -39.24
N ASN A 820 129.32 -58.13 -39.76
CA ASN A 820 130.17 -59.23 -39.31
C ASN A 820 131.58 -58.68 -39.04
N ILE A 821 132.05 -58.84 -37.80
CA ILE A 821 133.29 -58.26 -37.29
C ILE A 821 134.16 -59.34 -36.64
N SER A 822 135.38 -59.51 -37.18
CA SER A 822 136.40 -60.43 -36.68
C SER A 822 137.54 -59.66 -36.02
N ILE A 823 137.83 -59.94 -34.75
CA ILE A 823 138.60 -59.06 -33.86
C ILE A 823 139.59 -59.91 -33.03
N PRO A 824 140.83 -59.46 -32.78
CA PRO A 824 141.78 -60.19 -31.92
C PRO A 824 141.38 -60.15 -30.44
N GLU A 825 141.82 -61.14 -29.66
CA GLU A 825 141.63 -61.15 -28.21
C GLU A 825 142.19 -59.85 -27.55
N LYS A 826 141.47 -59.34 -26.54
CA LYS A 826 141.76 -58.13 -25.73
C LYS A 826 141.52 -56.76 -26.37
N ASP A 827 140.96 -56.72 -27.58
CA ASP A 827 140.51 -55.46 -28.21
C ASP A 827 139.09 -55.04 -27.72
N LEU A 828 138.39 -54.17 -28.46
CA LEU A 828 137.00 -53.74 -28.18
C LEU A 828 136.08 -53.77 -29.42
N PHE A 829 134.76 -53.83 -29.21
CA PHE A 829 133.73 -53.67 -30.26
C PHE A 829 132.54 -52.82 -29.80
N GLN A 830 131.70 -52.37 -30.73
CA GLN A 830 130.64 -51.39 -30.49
C GLN A 830 129.33 -51.83 -31.16
N LEU A 831 128.24 -51.90 -30.36
CA LEU A 831 126.89 -52.28 -30.78
C LEU A 831 126.00 -51.03 -30.89
N SER A 832 125.98 -50.45 -32.08
CA SER A 832 125.11 -49.31 -32.40
C SER A 832 123.65 -49.75 -32.59
N CYS A 833 122.73 -48.97 -32.03
CA CYS A 833 121.28 -49.15 -32.10
C CYS A 833 120.65 -47.81 -32.49
N ASN A 834 120.00 -47.75 -33.65
CA ASN A 834 119.63 -46.49 -34.31
C ASN A 834 118.14 -46.49 -34.69
N VAL A 835 117.38 -45.54 -34.13
CA VAL A 835 115.95 -45.33 -34.42
C VAL A 835 115.83 -44.35 -35.59
N THR A 836 115.36 -44.83 -36.73
CA THR A 836 115.35 -44.10 -38.00
C THR A 836 114.09 -43.26 -38.19
N HIS A 837 112.95 -43.73 -37.69
CA HIS A 837 111.66 -43.03 -37.70
C HIS A 837 111.00 -43.07 -36.33
N ARG A 838 110.12 -42.10 -36.04
CA ARG A 838 109.33 -41.99 -34.80
C ARG A 838 107.89 -41.61 -35.12
N THR A 839 106.95 -41.89 -34.23
CA THR A 839 105.53 -41.58 -34.42
C THR A 839 105.18 -40.14 -34.03
N GLN A 840 105.75 -39.62 -32.93
CA GLN A 840 105.54 -38.24 -32.48
C GLN A 840 106.87 -37.62 -32.02
N ASP A 841 106.99 -36.29 -32.00
CA ASP A 841 108.24 -35.64 -31.59
C ASP A 841 108.59 -35.83 -30.10
N ASN A 842 107.56 -36.01 -29.26
CA ASN A 842 107.63 -36.29 -27.83
C ASN A 842 107.77 -37.79 -27.48
N SER A 843 107.84 -38.69 -28.46
CA SER A 843 108.07 -40.12 -28.24
C SER A 843 109.33 -40.37 -27.40
N GLN A 844 109.24 -41.27 -26.44
CA GLN A 844 110.38 -41.81 -25.68
C GLN A 844 110.65 -43.25 -26.09
N PHE A 845 111.91 -43.68 -25.95
CA PHE A 845 112.34 -45.02 -26.36
C PHE A 845 113.02 -45.79 -25.22
N ALA A 846 112.50 -46.97 -24.92
CA ALA A 846 113.19 -47.99 -24.13
C ALA A 846 114.04 -48.83 -25.07
N VAL A 847 115.28 -49.19 -24.69
CA VAL A 847 116.24 -49.88 -25.57
C VAL A 847 116.97 -50.99 -24.81
N SER A 848 117.00 -52.19 -25.37
CA SER A 848 117.65 -53.37 -24.79
C SER A 848 118.58 -54.05 -25.78
N TRP A 849 119.76 -54.51 -25.34
CA TRP A 849 120.69 -55.31 -26.15
C TRP A 849 120.71 -56.77 -25.70
N PHE A 850 120.78 -57.67 -26.69
CA PHE A 850 120.80 -59.12 -26.50
C PHE A 850 121.95 -59.76 -27.27
N ALA A 851 122.49 -60.84 -26.71
CA ALA A 851 123.41 -61.76 -27.38
C ALA A 851 122.74 -63.11 -27.59
N TRP A 852 122.88 -63.68 -28.77
CA TRP A 852 122.71 -65.12 -29.01
C TRP A 852 124.08 -65.79 -28.92
N LYS A 853 124.20 -66.74 -27.99
CA LYS A 853 125.38 -67.61 -27.84
C LYS A 853 124.97 -69.07 -27.91
N VAL A 854 125.80 -69.88 -28.56
CA VAL A 854 125.63 -71.34 -28.64
C VAL A 854 126.28 -71.99 -27.42
N LYS A 855 125.48 -72.37 -26.41
CA LYS A 855 125.95 -73.17 -25.25
C LYS A 855 125.41 -74.58 -25.37
N GLU A 856 126.30 -75.57 -25.30
CA GLU A 856 125.98 -77.01 -25.32
C GLU A 856 125.05 -77.47 -26.48
N GLY A 857 125.05 -76.74 -27.61
CA GLY A 857 124.22 -77.03 -28.77
C GLY A 857 122.83 -76.40 -28.76
N VAL A 858 122.54 -75.47 -27.84
CA VAL A 858 121.30 -74.68 -27.78
C VAL A 858 121.63 -73.19 -27.92
N ASP A 859 120.84 -72.47 -28.71
CA ASP A 859 120.91 -71.02 -28.83
C ASP A 859 120.28 -70.34 -27.61
N GLN A 860 121.10 -69.71 -26.77
CA GLN A 860 120.64 -68.98 -25.59
C GLN A 860 120.65 -67.47 -25.86
N LYS A 861 119.50 -66.81 -25.68
CA LYS A 861 119.36 -65.33 -25.71
C LYS A 861 119.75 -64.78 -24.33
N GLU A 862 120.98 -64.29 -24.20
CA GLU A 862 121.49 -63.60 -23.00
C GLU A 862 121.14 -62.09 -23.08
N THR A 863 120.56 -61.52 -22.02
CA THR A 863 120.37 -60.07 -21.90
C THR A 863 121.71 -59.43 -21.53
N ILE A 864 122.13 -58.40 -22.26
CA ILE A 864 123.38 -57.68 -21.97
C ILE A 864 123.11 -56.44 -21.12
N LEU A 865 122.15 -55.63 -21.56
CA LEU A 865 121.81 -54.35 -20.93
C LEU A 865 120.40 -53.93 -21.36
N LYS A 866 119.63 -53.36 -20.42
CA LYS A 866 118.31 -52.76 -20.67
C LYS A 866 118.31 -51.28 -20.25
N ILE A 867 117.57 -50.46 -20.98
CA ILE A 867 117.27 -49.06 -20.66
C ILE A 867 115.74 -48.89 -20.77
N ASP A 868 115.08 -48.33 -19.76
CA ASP A 868 113.66 -47.98 -19.85
C ASP A 868 113.41 -46.65 -20.57
N HIS A 869 112.15 -46.27 -20.78
CA HIS A 869 111.80 -45.01 -21.45
C HIS A 869 112.06 -43.77 -20.57
N TYR A 870 112.37 -43.95 -19.28
CA TYR A 870 112.89 -42.90 -18.38
C TYR A 870 114.43 -42.79 -18.43
N SER A 871 115.10 -43.58 -19.26
CA SER A 871 116.56 -43.68 -19.38
C SER A 871 117.27 -44.26 -18.14
N VAL A 872 116.61 -45.12 -17.38
CA VAL A 872 117.17 -45.88 -16.24
C VAL A 872 117.77 -47.20 -16.74
N PHE A 873 118.98 -47.53 -16.26
CA PHE A 873 119.74 -48.72 -16.64
C PHE A 873 119.36 -49.96 -15.81
N GLY A 874 119.23 -51.12 -16.44
CA GLY A 874 118.99 -52.40 -15.79
C GLY A 874 119.91 -53.52 -16.29
N PHE A 875 120.52 -54.24 -15.35
CA PHE A 875 121.24 -55.50 -15.58
C PHE A 875 120.41 -56.68 -15.06
N ASP A 876 120.31 -57.76 -15.82
CA ASP A 876 119.54 -58.95 -15.43
C ASP A 876 120.41 -59.89 -14.57
N VAL A 877 120.18 -59.87 -13.25
CA VAL A 877 121.03 -60.60 -12.28
C VAL A 877 120.61 -62.08 -12.20
N SER A 878 120.96 -62.86 -13.22
CA SER A 878 120.73 -64.32 -13.26
C SER A 878 121.62 -65.04 -14.27
N LEU A 879 122.91 -65.23 -13.93
CA LEU A 879 123.78 -66.30 -14.46
C LEU A 879 125.07 -66.40 -13.63
N GLU A 880 125.28 -67.51 -12.93
CA GLU A 880 126.55 -67.80 -12.25
C GLU A 880 127.66 -68.02 -13.30
N GLY A 881 128.83 -67.39 -13.09
CA GLY A 881 129.97 -67.46 -14.02
C GLY A 881 130.21 -66.22 -14.90
N ALA A 882 129.49 -65.11 -14.68
CA ALA A 882 129.65 -63.85 -15.43
C ALA A 882 130.36 -62.71 -14.68
N GLU A 883 131.08 -62.99 -13.58
CA GLU A 883 131.96 -62.01 -12.93
C GLU A 883 133.08 -61.58 -13.90
N GLY A 884 132.92 -60.40 -14.49
CA GLY A 884 133.87 -59.81 -15.43
C GLY A 884 133.30 -59.29 -16.75
N MET A 885 132.01 -59.46 -17.07
CA MET A 885 131.44 -58.81 -18.27
C MET A 885 130.90 -57.40 -18.01
N ASN A 886 130.24 -57.14 -16.88
CA ASN A 886 129.63 -55.83 -16.61
C ASN A 886 130.67 -54.70 -16.54
N ASP A 887 131.84 -54.94 -15.93
CA ASP A 887 132.95 -53.98 -15.84
C ASP A 887 133.62 -53.68 -17.20
N ARG A 888 133.27 -54.44 -18.25
CA ARG A 888 133.76 -54.29 -19.63
C ARG A 888 132.78 -53.55 -20.54
N LEU A 889 131.56 -53.26 -20.07
CA LEU A 889 130.53 -52.57 -20.83
C LEU A 889 130.60 -51.04 -20.63
N GLN A 890 130.48 -50.31 -21.73
CA GLN A 890 130.36 -48.85 -21.73
C GLN A 890 129.22 -48.44 -22.68
N LEU A 891 128.17 -47.84 -22.15
CA LEU A 891 127.05 -47.33 -22.94
C LEU A 891 127.19 -45.82 -23.19
N GLU A 892 127.00 -45.41 -24.43
CA GLU A 892 126.90 -44.02 -24.88
C GLU A 892 125.56 -43.80 -25.60
N ARG A 893 124.98 -42.60 -25.51
CA ARG A 893 123.77 -42.20 -26.25
C ARG A 893 124.05 -40.92 -27.06
N PRO A 894 124.65 -41.01 -28.26
CA PRO A 894 125.02 -39.83 -29.04
C PRO A 894 123.86 -38.96 -29.54
N SER A 895 122.62 -39.49 -29.59
CA SER A 895 121.42 -38.70 -29.88
C SER A 895 120.16 -39.32 -29.26
N ASN A 896 119.01 -38.63 -29.30
CA ASN A 896 117.75 -39.21 -28.78
C ASN A 896 117.36 -40.54 -29.45
N GLY A 897 117.76 -40.78 -30.70
CA GLY A 897 117.50 -42.03 -31.43
C GLY A 897 118.71 -42.96 -31.60
N LEU A 898 119.93 -42.50 -31.30
CA LEU A 898 121.16 -43.30 -31.45
C LEU A 898 121.74 -43.66 -30.08
N TYR A 899 121.87 -44.97 -29.86
CA TYR A 899 122.42 -45.59 -28.67
C TYR A 899 123.60 -46.51 -29.08
N SER A 900 124.58 -46.68 -28.21
CA SER A 900 125.86 -47.31 -28.56
C SER A 900 126.47 -48.06 -27.38
N LEU A 901 126.43 -49.39 -27.41
CA LEU A 901 126.99 -50.23 -26.34
C LEU A 901 128.36 -50.80 -26.75
N THR A 902 129.43 -50.29 -26.15
CA THR A 902 130.81 -50.72 -26.36
C THR A 902 131.20 -51.83 -25.38
N VAL A 903 131.77 -52.92 -25.89
CA VAL A 903 132.30 -54.06 -25.12
C VAL A 903 133.83 -54.03 -25.23
N ARG A 904 134.53 -53.93 -24.09
CA ARG A 904 136.00 -53.78 -24.01
C ARG A 904 136.69 -55.08 -23.57
N ASN A 905 138.00 -55.20 -23.82
CA ASN A 905 138.85 -56.31 -23.33
C ASN A 905 138.22 -57.68 -23.65
N ILE A 906 137.99 -57.93 -24.94
CA ILE A 906 137.28 -59.11 -25.47
C ILE A 906 137.99 -60.42 -25.09
N ALA A 907 137.22 -61.42 -24.69
CA ALA A 907 137.65 -62.82 -24.55
C ALA A 907 136.97 -63.70 -25.63
N SER A 908 137.51 -64.90 -25.86
CA SER A 908 136.94 -65.84 -26.85
C SER A 908 135.47 -66.22 -26.59
N SER A 909 135.02 -66.14 -25.32
CA SER A 909 133.63 -66.35 -24.87
C SER A 909 132.65 -65.21 -25.18
N ASP A 910 133.11 -64.11 -25.79
CA ASP A 910 132.27 -63.02 -26.32
C ASP A 910 131.95 -63.20 -27.83
N THR A 911 132.34 -64.34 -28.43
CA THR A 911 131.91 -64.75 -29.78
C THR A 911 130.39 -65.01 -29.78
N GLY A 912 129.64 -64.40 -30.71
CA GLY A 912 128.18 -64.52 -30.76
C GLY A 912 127.49 -63.52 -31.70
N ASN A 913 126.16 -63.57 -31.75
CA ASN A 913 125.33 -62.70 -32.58
C ASN A 913 124.57 -61.69 -31.72
N TYR A 914 124.66 -60.40 -32.03
CA TYR A 914 124.20 -59.31 -31.17
C TYR A 914 123.15 -58.44 -31.87
N TYR A 915 122.16 -57.92 -31.13
CA TYR A 915 121.15 -56.98 -31.64
C TYR A 915 120.56 -56.12 -30.52
N CYS A 916 119.82 -55.08 -30.89
CA CYS A 916 118.98 -54.33 -29.98
C CYS A 916 117.47 -54.48 -30.29
N HIS A 917 116.65 -54.18 -29.28
CA HIS A 917 115.20 -54.11 -29.30
C HIS A 917 114.79 -52.74 -28.76
N VAL A 918 113.81 -52.09 -29.39
CA VAL A 918 113.34 -50.73 -29.05
C VAL A 918 111.82 -50.71 -28.92
N GLU A 919 111.33 -50.14 -27.81
CA GLU A 919 109.91 -49.84 -27.62
C GLU A 919 109.66 -48.34 -27.79
N GLU A 920 108.57 -47.94 -28.45
CA GLU A 920 108.13 -46.54 -28.46
C GLU A 920 107.01 -46.31 -27.45
N TRP A 921 107.18 -45.28 -26.61
CA TRP A 921 106.24 -44.85 -25.60
C TRP A 921 105.77 -43.42 -25.88
N ILE A 922 104.46 -43.18 -25.83
CA ILE A 922 103.84 -41.84 -25.93
C ILE A 922 102.94 -41.57 -24.72
N GLN A 923 102.52 -40.33 -24.54
CA GLN A 923 101.78 -39.87 -23.36
C GLN A 923 100.36 -39.43 -23.77
N ASN A 924 99.32 -39.94 -23.08
CA ASN A 924 97.93 -39.59 -23.37
C ASN A 924 97.51 -38.23 -22.76
N ALA A 925 96.31 -37.75 -23.10
CA ALA A 925 95.75 -36.49 -22.61
C ALA A 925 95.66 -36.38 -21.07
N ASN A 926 95.67 -37.51 -20.35
CA ASN A 926 95.67 -37.61 -18.89
C ASN A 926 97.10 -37.70 -18.30
N ASN A 927 98.14 -37.39 -19.08
CA ASN A 927 99.56 -37.50 -18.73
C ASN A 927 100.09 -38.93 -18.47
N ILE A 928 99.38 -39.99 -18.87
CA ILE A 928 99.78 -41.39 -18.67
C ILE A 928 100.59 -41.89 -19.87
N TRP A 929 101.76 -42.46 -19.63
CA TRP A 929 102.59 -43.11 -20.66
C TRP A 929 102.03 -44.48 -21.05
N TYR A 930 101.97 -44.75 -22.36
CA TYR A 930 101.61 -46.04 -22.92
C TYR A 930 102.55 -46.44 -24.08
N LYS A 931 102.84 -47.73 -24.18
CA LYS A 931 103.60 -48.31 -25.30
C LYS A 931 102.73 -48.30 -26.55
N LEU A 932 103.25 -47.72 -27.64
CA LEU A 932 102.58 -47.60 -28.92
C LEU A 932 103.00 -48.70 -29.91
N GLY A 933 104.22 -49.21 -29.77
CA GLY A 933 104.75 -50.32 -30.56
C GLY A 933 106.21 -50.65 -30.23
N GLU A 934 106.81 -51.54 -31.00
CA GLU A 934 108.19 -52.06 -30.83
C GLU A 934 108.83 -52.43 -32.18
N ASP A 935 110.16 -52.41 -32.25
CA ASP A 935 110.95 -52.88 -33.39
C ASP A 935 112.38 -53.29 -32.96
N GLU A 936 113.09 -54.10 -33.76
CA GLU A 936 114.42 -54.66 -33.44
C GLU A 936 115.49 -54.30 -34.50
N SER A 937 116.78 -54.35 -34.18
CA SER A 937 117.85 -54.08 -35.15
C SER A 937 118.22 -55.28 -36.04
N GLY A 938 119.12 -55.04 -36.99
CA GLY A 938 119.89 -56.11 -37.65
C GLY A 938 120.84 -56.84 -36.69
N LEU A 939 121.37 -57.98 -37.14
CA LEU A 939 122.32 -58.83 -36.40
C LEU A 939 123.77 -58.38 -36.62
N ILE A 940 124.52 -58.25 -35.53
CA ILE A 940 125.96 -57.99 -35.50
C ILE A 940 126.68 -59.27 -35.05
N MET A 941 127.31 -59.97 -35.98
CA MET A 941 128.09 -61.19 -35.74
C MET A 941 129.50 -60.83 -35.28
N VAL A 942 129.93 -61.35 -34.13
CA VAL A 942 131.24 -61.09 -33.51
C VAL A 942 132.05 -62.39 -33.43
N ASN A 943 133.31 -62.36 -33.88
CA ASN A 943 134.20 -63.51 -33.93
C ASN A 943 135.62 -63.18 -33.44
N VAL A 944 136.22 -64.03 -32.60
CA VAL A 944 137.47 -63.74 -31.86
C VAL A 944 138.62 -64.67 -32.28
N GLN A 945 139.86 -64.16 -32.35
CA GLN A 945 141.02 -64.91 -32.87
C GLN A 945 142.19 -65.09 -31.87
N ASP A 946 142.73 -66.31 -31.79
CA ASP A 946 143.79 -66.78 -30.88
C ASP A 946 145.23 -66.67 -31.44
N ARG A 947 146.24 -66.75 -30.54
CA ARG A 947 147.67 -66.90 -30.87
C ARG A 947 148.26 -68.20 -30.32
N GLY A 948 148.81 -69.05 -31.19
CA GLY A 948 149.32 -70.40 -30.84
C GLY A 948 150.73 -70.47 -30.23
N SER A 949 151.03 -71.60 -29.58
CA SER A 949 152.26 -71.92 -28.83
C SER A 949 153.08 -73.07 -29.46
N SER A 950 154.23 -73.45 -28.86
CA SER A 950 155.25 -74.31 -29.50
C SER A 950 155.55 -75.63 -28.75
N LEU A 951 156.15 -76.58 -29.48
CA LEU A 951 156.04 -78.02 -29.23
C LEU A 951 156.87 -78.60 -28.06
N GLN A 952 157.58 -77.79 -27.27
CA GLN A 952 158.55 -78.30 -26.28
C GLN A 952 157.94 -78.61 -24.90
N GLU A 953 156.75 -78.09 -24.57
CA GLU A 953 156.14 -78.23 -23.24
C GLU A 953 155.27 -79.51 -23.09
N ALA A 954 155.03 -80.24 -24.17
CA ALA A 954 154.11 -81.40 -24.21
C ALA A 954 154.66 -82.71 -23.60
N ILE A 955 155.93 -82.74 -23.15
CA ILE A 955 156.60 -83.97 -22.69
C ILE A 955 156.72 -84.04 -21.15
N CYS A 956 156.58 -82.92 -20.44
CA CYS A 956 156.86 -82.82 -19.00
C CYS A 956 155.62 -82.71 -18.09
N SER A 957 154.42 -82.89 -18.64
CA SER A 957 153.13 -82.61 -17.97
C SER A 957 152.20 -83.83 -17.84
N ASN A 958 152.65 -85.04 -18.19
CA ASN A 958 151.83 -86.25 -18.16
C ASN A 958 152.64 -87.48 -17.68
N ASP A 959 152.52 -87.78 -16.37
CA ASP A 959 153.23 -88.89 -15.72
C ASP A 959 152.96 -90.26 -16.36
N ALA A 960 151.76 -90.47 -16.92
CA ALA A 960 151.40 -91.74 -17.56
C ALA A 960 152.27 -92.02 -18.80
N LEU A 961 152.69 -90.99 -19.53
CA LEU A 961 153.63 -91.12 -20.65
C LEU A 961 155.08 -91.24 -20.17
N PHE A 962 155.45 -90.57 -19.09
CA PHE A 962 156.80 -90.63 -18.51
C PHE A 962 157.18 -92.06 -18.07
N TYR A 963 156.32 -92.72 -17.28
CA TYR A 963 156.56 -94.10 -16.84
C TYR A 963 156.52 -95.13 -17.98
N PHE A 964 155.65 -94.93 -18.98
CA PHE A 964 155.50 -95.82 -20.13
C PHE A 964 156.76 -95.85 -21.02
N ILE A 965 157.42 -94.71 -21.20
CA ILE A 965 158.60 -94.58 -22.07
C ILE A 965 159.89 -95.01 -21.34
N PHE A 966 160.07 -94.64 -20.06
CA PHE A 966 161.38 -94.82 -19.38
C PHE A 966 161.50 -96.04 -18.47
N PHE A 967 160.41 -96.54 -17.86
CA PHE A 967 160.50 -97.61 -16.85
C PHE A 967 160.00 -98.98 -17.34
N TYR A 968 158.93 -99.02 -18.14
CA TYR A 968 158.38 -100.28 -18.66
C TYR A 968 159.27 -101.10 -19.62
N PRO A 969 160.26 -100.55 -20.36
CA PRO A 969 161.09 -101.36 -21.24
C PRO A 969 161.94 -102.43 -20.53
N PHE A 970 162.47 -102.13 -19.33
CA PHE A 970 163.46 -102.98 -18.67
C PHE A 970 162.98 -104.39 -18.28
N PRO A 971 161.82 -104.60 -17.61
CA PRO A 971 161.32 -105.95 -17.34
C PRO A 971 160.93 -106.70 -18.63
N ILE A 972 160.44 -105.98 -19.65
CA ILE A 972 160.04 -106.55 -20.94
C ILE A 972 161.25 -107.08 -21.71
N PHE A 973 162.36 -106.33 -21.77
CA PHE A 973 163.63 -106.80 -22.37
C PHE A 973 164.23 -108.00 -21.63
N GLY A 974 164.11 -108.06 -20.30
CA GLY A 974 164.54 -109.21 -19.51
C GLY A 974 163.78 -110.50 -19.87
N ILE A 975 162.45 -110.40 -20.00
CA ILE A 975 161.60 -111.54 -20.41
C ILE A 975 161.84 -111.91 -21.88
N LEU A 976 162.05 -110.93 -22.76
CA LEU A 976 162.37 -111.17 -24.18
C LEU A 976 163.72 -111.89 -24.37
N LEU A 977 164.76 -111.59 -23.58
CA LEU A 977 166.02 -112.33 -23.64
C LEU A 977 165.84 -113.83 -23.31
N ILE A 978 165.01 -114.14 -22.31
CA ILE A 978 164.66 -115.51 -21.93
C ILE A 978 163.80 -116.17 -23.02
N ALA A 979 162.83 -115.45 -23.58
CA ALA A 979 161.95 -115.96 -24.63
C ALA A 979 162.67 -116.18 -25.96
N ILE A 980 163.66 -115.34 -26.33
CA ILE A 980 164.46 -115.49 -27.55
C ILE A 980 165.38 -116.72 -27.44
N LEU A 981 165.95 -117.00 -26.27
CA LEU A 981 166.71 -118.22 -26.01
C LEU A 981 165.85 -119.50 -26.16
N LEU A 982 164.58 -119.45 -25.80
CA LEU A 982 163.65 -120.59 -25.91
C LEU A 982 162.97 -120.71 -27.29
N THR A 983 162.71 -119.61 -27.99
CA THR A 983 162.07 -119.64 -29.33
C THR A 983 163.05 -119.94 -30.46
N ARG A 984 164.35 -119.72 -30.27
CA ARG A 984 165.38 -120.24 -31.21
C ARG A 984 165.46 -121.78 -31.24
N TYR A 985 164.72 -122.48 -30.37
CA TYR A 985 164.68 -123.95 -30.30
C TYR A 985 163.53 -124.58 -31.10
N LYS A 986 162.36 -123.93 -31.24
CA LYS A 986 161.17 -124.53 -31.91
C LYS A 986 160.31 -123.54 -32.70
N THR A 987 160.04 -123.99 -33.94
CA THR A 987 159.19 -123.45 -35.02
C THR A 987 159.73 -122.22 -35.78
N LEU A 988 159.91 -122.26 -37.10
CA LEU A 988 159.84 -123.38 -38.05
C LEU A 988 158.49 -124.12 -38.12
N ASN A 989 157.40 -123.43 -38.48
CA ASN A 989 156.45 -123.88 -39.52
C ASN A 989 155.22 -122.96 -39.70
N SER A 990 154.74 -122.92 -40.96
CA SER A 990 153.39 -122.53 -41.46
C SER A 990 152.80 -121.17 -41.01
N GLN A 991 152.59 -120.16 -41.87
CA GLN A 991 151.76 -120.06 -43.09
C GLN A 991 150.23 -120.22 -42.92
N LYS A 992 149.50 -119.49 -43.80
CA LYS A 992 148.06 -119.57 -44.21
C LYS A 992 147.05 -118.80 -43.31
N LYS A 993 145.97 -118.16 -43.83
CA LYS A 993 145.58 -117.67 -45.19
C LYS A 993 144.23 -116.88 -45.10
N SER A 994 144.03 -115.84 -45.92
CA SER A 994 142.80 -115.49 -46.74
C SER A 994 141.38 -115.37 -46.10
N ASP A 995 140.28 -114.85 -46.68
CA ASP A 995 139.92 -114.19 -47.98
C ASP A 995 138.52 -113.46 -47.91
N GLY A 996 138.10 -112.72 -48.96
CA GLY A 996 136.68 -112.32 -49.28
C GLY A 996 136.13 -110.96 -48.73
N LYS A 997 135.24 -110.12 -49.34
CA LYS A 997 134.21 -110.12 -50.45
C LYS A 997 132.75 -110.43 -49.99
N ASN A 998 131.61 -109.80 -50.36
CA ASN A 998 131.13 -108.68 -51.25
C ASN A 998 129.75 -108.15 -50.70
N GLY A 999 128.96 -107.16 -51.20
CA GLY A 999 129.10 -106.10 -52.24
C GLY A 999 127.81 -105.76 -53.06
N VAL A 1000 127.38 -104.46 -53.15
CA VAL A 1000 126.33 -103.81 -54.04
C VAL A 1000 124.85 -104.34 -53.94
N PRO A 1001 123.75 -103.84 -54.63
CA PRO A 1001 123.45 -102.58 -55.41
C PRO A 1001 121.99 -101.91 -55.35
N LEU A 1002 121.86 -100.68 -55.91
CA LEU A 1002 120.77 -100.05 -56.77
C LEU A 1002 119.25 -99.82 -56.40
N LEU A 1003 118.84 -98.52 -56.40
CA LEU A 1003 117.77 -97.77 -57.16
C LEU A 1003 116.20 -97.98 -57.14
N TRP A 1004 115.49 -96.82 -57.14
CA TRP A 1004 114.34 -96.33 -58.00
C TRP A 1004 112.84 -96.26 -57.56
N ILE A 1005 112.18 -95.14 -57.98
CA ILE A 1005 110.75 -94.93 -58.42
C ILE A 1005 109.61 -94.37 -57.49
N LYS A 1006 108.99 -93.25 -57.97
CA LYS A 1006 107.55 -92.77 -57.95
C LYS A 1006 106.85 -91.93 -56.85
N GLU A 1007 106.05 -90.97 -57.36
CA GLU A 1007 104.79 -90.38 -56.82
C GLU A 1007 103.58 -91.33 -57.08
N PRO A 1008 102.38 -91.20 -56.44
CA PRO A 1008 101.38 -90.20 -56.88
C PRO A 1008 100.25 -89.73 -55.88
N ALA A 1009 99.69 -88.55 -56.17
CA ALA A 1009 98.26 -88.13 -56.25
C ALA A 1009 97.11 -88.49 -55.23
N VAL A 1010 96.51 -87.41 -54.67
CA VAL A 1010 95.07 -86.95 -54.81
C VAL A 1010 93.87 -87.69 -54.12
N THR A 1011 92.88 -86.89 -53.68
CA THR A 1011 91.49 -87.19 -53.17
C THR A 1011 91.36 -87.90 -51.81
N TYR A 1012 90.31 -87.71 -50.99
CA TYR A 1012 88.88 -87.38 -51.22
C TYR A 1012 88.25 -86.38 -50.21
N SER A 1013 87.11 -85.78 -50.59
CA SER A 1013 85.98 -85.44 -49.69
C SER A 1013 84.86 -86.48 -49.93
N PRO A 1014 83.90 -86.78 -49.02
CA PRO A 1014 82.64 -85.98 -48.96
C PRO A 1014 81.77 -86.08 -47.67
N THR A 1015 80.65 -85.32 -47.60
CA THR A 1015 79.34 -85.67 -46.94
C THR A 1015 79.27 -86.02 -45.42
N SER A 1016 78.14 -86.01 -44.71
CA SER A 1016 76.78 -85.42 -44.85
C SER A 1016 76.05 -85.60 -43.50
N LEU A 1017 75.16 -84.68 -43.08
CA LEU A 1017 73.74 -84.97 -42.74
C LEU A 1017 72.98 -83.73 -42.24
N GLU A 1018 71.76 -83.57 -42.75
CA GLU A 1018 70.71 -82.59 -42.41
C GLU A 1018 69.63 -83.20 -41.48
N PRO A 1019 68.55 -82.47 -41.07
CA PRO A 1019 68.44 -81.01 -40.88
C PRO A 1019 68.32 -80.67 -39.36
N PRO A 1020 67.15 -80.60 -38.67
CA PRO A 1020 65.73 -80.55 -39.07
C PRO A 1020 65.13 -79.12 -39.12
N ASP A 1021 63.95 -79.04 -39.75
CA ASP A 1021 62.95 -77.95 -39.74
C ASP A 1021 62.50 -77.49 -38.31
N PHE A 1022 61.96 -76.28 -38.09
CA PHE A 1022 60.74 -75.76 -38.74
C PHE A 1022 60.68 -74.23 -38.96
N ARG A 1023 60.07 -73.87 -40.11
CA ARG A 1023 59.46 -72.55 -40.35
C ARG A 1023 58.06 -72.48 -39.75
N ILE A 1024 57.71 -71.38 -39.08
CA ILE A 1024 56.42 -70.70 -39.29
C ILE A 1024 56.59 -69.18 -39.06
N GLY A 1025 55.91 -68.35 -39.83
CA GLY A 1025 55.53 -66.97 -39.46
C GLY A 1025 53.99 -66.89 -39.43
N PRO A 1026 53.35 -65.81 -39.89
CA PRO A 1026 53.77 -64.41 -39.90
C PRO A 1026 52.73 -63.49 -39.20
N GLY A 1027 53.05 -62.20 -39.04
CA GLY A 1027 52.08 -61.16 -38.68
C GLY A 1027 51.65 -61.14 -37.20
N SER A 1028 50.67 -60.32 -36.78
CA SER A 1028 49.98 -59.21 -37.47
C SER A 1028 49.06 -58.49 -36.48
N LEU A 1029 49.13 -57.16 -36.39
CA LEU A 1029 48.12 -56.24 -35.82
C LEU A 1029 47.62 -56.51 -34.39
N GLY A 1030 48.00 -55.62 -33.47
CA GLY A 1030 47.50 -55.51 -32.09
C GLY A 1030 47.96 -54.20 -31.48
#